data_AF-A0AAJ2JUV1-F1
#
_entry.id   AF-A0AAJ2JUV1-F1
#
_cell.length_a   1.000
_cell.length_b   1.000
_cell.length_c   1.000
_cell.angle_alpha   90.00
_cell.angle_beta   90.00
_cell.angle_gamma   90.00
#
_symmetry.space_group_name_H-M   'P 1'
#
loop_
_entity.id
_entity.type
_entity.pdbx_description
1 polymer ?
#
loop_
_entity_poly.entity_id
_entity_poly.type
_entity_poly.pdbx_seq_one_letter_code
_entity_poly.pdbx_strand_id
1 'polypeptide(L)'
;MNLEKLQEYLKSEEYQKYIDTRFELLRAAELSYEARVYLYREFQKNIYKWIEICGWVYEPRNIQEPDIIFVPFDYQADLIYRLEKAFYDGDVLYIEKSRDMGVTWTIVHWLVYHWLFTEKFSALIGSRKEVEVDNKAISSIFGKIRYLIYAQPKWLFPKNFKKKFHDNHMKLINPENGSVLYGESANPNFGRGHRCVTGDTLVLTDKGFMPIKKIVDEMYPYVIDENGEKKKILRYIKLPPEEIIKVRLGGNIVLKGTKDHPVKVLRNKKEIWVPLKDLKVGDKVKIFDVRKIPQLINSDYYRIEKLESKATDNNIPSQIPTVLNEDLAELIGLLISKGSIVNSSTIQFSNTNTKIIERFIELLRKNFGELKYSVRKNEEGIFRGHNWKDRIIVKKKPCYDVYIHSSFVKRLLANFGVGYYYANDKEVPFPIFISPQRVKTAFLRGLWIGDGSVCLSSFNKILRYTYHTSSKKLAEGVRYLLYSLGIFATVTERYDKRYGTNIYRVEIMGKQGEKLKELIGDCFRNPDFKSYKKPSREMYDSLFNYRNVRKIEKLPPEETYDLEVEGHNFVTNLIVSHNCSVVYMDELAYWPYLEESLRSVQDTSKVKIYVSTPTENQFLKRFVDNLREQGKVFTLHWKQHPFKDEEWYKKEFELRKEDPLSFLAELELSYDVDPKLRYYPEAYECQIEPIEFDPKLPLFASADFAGFQDYTALCWYQYDPLKNEIRNLTAIAAHGRLMPNKLLIDWWLPFLNPEIPYDKMWYNEYEREFLEKVRSWGKPKIVFGEPAHRQVSQVAGYSFETILRKNGINFLIVNIGTSHEIRKRAVQKYLKITKFNANDSGSLRLLDALKSAKISERSLKGTTEGKIVPLHISPEADLRSAHEMFCLGFDVFFKGNTLGGPKISTYAKRY
;
A
#
# COMPACT_ATOMS: atom_id res chain seq x y z
N MET A 1 39.28 11.39 -2.96
CA MET A 1 40.12 10.17 -2.90
C MET A 1 41.50 10.51 -3.43
N ASN A 2 42.57 9.98 -2.84
CA ASN A 2 43.92 10.08 -3.38
C ASN A 2 44.06 9.11 -4.57
N LEU A 3 44.12 9.66 -5.80
CA LEU A 3 44.18 8.87 -7.03
C LEU A 3 45.52 8.17 -7.22
N GLU A 4 46.61 8.73 -6.70
CA GLU A 4 47.94 8.11 -6.79
C GLU A 4 47.97 6.81 -5.99
N LYS A 5 47.45 6.84 -4.76
CA LYS A 5 47.29 5.63 -3.92
C LYS A 5 46.40 4.56 -4.55
N LEU A 6 45.34 4.97 -5.25
CA LEU A 6 44.52 4.03 -6.02
C LEU A 6 45.36 3.37 -7.12
N GLN A 7 46.11 4.15 -7.90
CA GLN A 7 46.95 3.62 -8.98
C GLN A 7 48.06 2.70 -8.48
N GLU A 8 48.66 3.03 -7.33
CA GLU A 8 49.62 2.16 -6.65
C GLU A 8 48.98 0.84 -6.21
N TYR A 9 47.78 0.90 -5.60
CA TYR A 9 47.04 -0.29 -5.21
C TYR A 9 46.69 -1.18 -6.41
N LEU A 10 46.20 -0.61 -7.51
CA LEU A 10 45.87 -1.36 -8.73
C LEU A 10 47.10 -2.05 -9.35
N LYS A 11 48.31 -1.55 -9.09
CA LYS A 11 49.59 -2.15 -9.53
C LYS A 11 50.23 -3.06 -8.49
N SER A 12 49.67 -3.15 -7.28
CA SER A 12 50.22 -3.95 -6.20
C SER A 12 50.13 -5.45 -6.49
N GLU A 13 51.07 -6.24 -5.96
CA GLU A 13 51.03 -7.71 -6.05
C GLU A 13 49.73 -8.28 -5.45
N GLU A 14 49.21 -7.64 -4.41
CA GLU A 14 47.94 -8.03 -3.79
C GLU A 14 46.77 -7.94 -4.78
N TYR A 15 46.64 -6.82 -5.48
CA TYR A 15 45.57 -6.63 -6.47
C TYR A 15 45.74 -7.54 -7.70
N GLN A 16 46.98 -7.71 -8.17
CA GLN A 16 47.27 -8.64 -9.27
C GLN A 16 46.91 -10.09 -8.91
N LYS A 17 47.16 -10.50 -7.66
CA LYS A 17 46.73 -11.83 -7.18
C LYS A 17 45.22 -12.04 -7.24
N TYR A 18 44.41 -11.00 -6.97
CA TYR A 18 42.96 -11.08 -7.15
C TYR A 18 42.57 -11.24 -8.63
N ILE A 19 43.24 -10.51 -9.53
CA ILE A 19 43.02 -10.63 -10.99
C ILE A 19 43.34 -12.05 -11.45
N ASP A 20 44.50 -12.57 -11.09
CA ASP A 20 44.96 -13.90 -11.49
C ASP A 20 44.01 -14.99 -10.98
N THR A 21 43.67 -14.94 -9.68
CA THR A 21 42.73 -15.90 -9.06
C THR A 21 41.37 -15.87 -9.74
N ARG A 22 40.86 -14.66 -10.02
CA ARG A 22 39.59 -14.47 -10.71
C ARG A 22 39.63 -15.03 -12.13
N PHE A 23 40.70 -14.74 -12.88
CA PHE A 23 40.88 -15.23 -14.24
C PHE A 23 40.93 -16.75 -14.29
N GLU A 24 41.71 -17.38 -13.42
CA GLU A 24 41.84 -18.83 -13.33
C GLU A 24 40.49 -19.51 -13.05
N LEU A 25 39.75 -19.03 -12.05
CA LEU A 25 38.47 -19.62 -11.65
C LEU A 25 37.39 -19.43 -12.71
N LEU A 26 37.28 -18.24 -13.29
CA LEU A 26 36.31 -17.97 -14.36
C LEU A 26 36.63 -18.78 -15.62
N ARG A 27 37.91 -18.86 -16.01
CA ARG A 27 38.36 -19.69 -17.15
C ARG A 27 38.08 -21.16 -16.91
N ALA A 28 38.34 -21.68 -15.71
CA ALA A 28 38.01 -23.06 -15.35
C ALA A 28 36.51 -23.34 -15.47
N ALA A 29 35.64 -22.43 -15.01
CA ALA A 29 34.19 -22.58 -15.12
C ALA A 29 33.64 -22.38 -16.56
N GLU A 30 34.37 -21.68 -17.42
CA GLU A 30 34.05 -21.64 -18.85
C GLU A 30 34.37 -22.97 -19.54
N LEU A 31 35.50 -23.60 -19.19
CA LEU A 31 35.99 -24.83 -19.81
C LEU A 31 35.36 -26.12 -19.23
N SER A 32 34.99 -26.15 -17.96
CA SER A 32 34.43 -27.33 -17.28
C SER A 32 33.06 -27.07 -16.67
N TYR A 33 32.13 -28.00 -16.92
CA TYR A 33 30.81 -27.98 -16.31
C TYR A 33 30.86 -28.23 -14.79
N GLU A 34 31.75 -29.11 -14.36
CA GLU A 34 31.98 -29.46 -12.95
C GLU A 34 32.48 -28.24 -12.17
N ALA A 35 33.49 -27.54 -12.71
CA ALA A 35 34.01 -26.30 -12.12
C ALA A 35 32.93 -25.21 -12.02
N ARG A 36 32.07 -25.10 -13.05
CA ARG A 36 30.94 -24.17 -13.06
C ARG A 36 29.91 -24.49 -11.98
N VAL A 37 29.52 -25.76 -11.85
CA VAL A 37 28.57 -26.20 -10.82
C VAL A 37 29.15 -25.98 -9.42
N TYR A 38 30.45 -26.23 -9.25
CA TYR A 38 31.16 -25.97 -8.00
C TYR A 38 31.11 -24.48 -7.64
N LEU A 39 31.57 -23.58 -8.53
CA LEU A 39 31.54 -22.13 -8.27
C LEU A 39 30.13 -21.61 -8.01
N TYR A 40 29.15 -22.06 -8.79
CA TYR A 40 27.76 -21.66 -8.60
C TYR A 40 27.26 -22.01 -7.18
N ARG A 41 27.58 -23.20 -6.67
CA ARG A 41 27.21 -23.63 -5.31
C ARG A 41 27.93 -22.84 -4.22
N GLU A 42 29.19 -22.47 -4.46
CA GLU A 42 29.95 -21.65 -3.50
C GLU A 42 29.42 -20.22 -3.46
N PHE A 43 29.05 -19.64 -4.60
CA PHE A 43 28.38 -18.35 -4.66
C PHE A 43 27.08 -18.34 -3.88
N GLN A 44 26.25 -19.38 -3.99
CA GLN A 44 24.99 -19.47 -3.23
C GLN A 44 25.16 -19.46 -1.70
N LYS A 45 26.33 -19.88 -1.18
CA LYS A 45 26.58 -19.96 0.26
C LYS A 45 27.29 -18.74 0.81
N ASN A 46 28.02 -18.00 -0.04
CA ASN A 46 28.94 -16.98 0.41
C ASN A 46 28.96 -15.78 -0.55
N ILE A 47 28.31 -14.71 -0.12
CA ILE A 47 28.29 -13.43 -0.84
C ILE A 47 29.69 -12.87 -1.09
N TYR A 48 30.62 -12.99 -0.12
CA TYR A 48 31.99 -12.51 -0.29
C TYR A 48 32.69 -13.24 -1.42
N LYS A 49 32.47 -14.56 -1.55
CA LYS A 49 33.08 -15.35 -2.63
C LYS A 49 32.55 -14.95 -4.00
N TRP A 50 31.25 -14.65 -4.09
CA TRP A 50 30.67 -14.12 -5.32
C TRP A 50 31.20 -12.72 -5.64
N ILE A 51 31.31 -11.83 -4.66
CA ILE A 51 31.84 -10.46 -4.84
C ILE A 51 33.31 -10.50 -5.30
N GLU A 52 34.16 -11.29 -4.65
CA GLU A 52 35.58 -11.44 -5.00
C GLU A 52 35.77 -11.82 -6.47
N ILE A 53 34.95 -12.77 -6.96
CA ILE A 53 35.12 -13.36 -8.30
C ILE A 53 34.30 -12.64 -9.37
N CYS A 54 33.18 -12.01 -9.02
CA CYS A 54 32.24 -11.45 -10.00
C CYS A 54 31.90 -9.97 -9.78
N GLY A 55 32.38 -9.36 -8.70
CA GLY A 55 32.14 -7.96 -8.37
C GLY A 55 32.88 -7.01 -9.30
N TRP A 56 32.23 -5.91 -9.64
CA TRP A 56 32.73 -4.86 -10.52
C TRP A 56 32.25 -3.50 -10.03
N VAL A 57 33.12 -2.50 -10.13
CA VAL A 57 32.78 -1.09 -9.88
C VAL A 57 33.27 -0.25 -11.06
N TYR A 58 32.47 0.75 -11.42
CA TYR A 58 32.89 1.78 -12.35
C TYR A 58 33.41 3.00 -11.59
N GLU A 59 34.70 3.30 -11.75
CA GLU A 59 35.41 4.43 -11.16
C GLU A 59 35.73 5.47 -12.25
N PRO A 60 34.86 6.49 -12.46
CA PRO A 60 35.02 7.46 -13.53
C PRO A 60 36.29 8.31 -13.40
N ARG A 61 36.90 8.37 -12.22
CA ARG A 61 38.16 9.10 -12.01
C ARG A 61 39.37 8.34 -12.56
N ASN A 62 39.26 7.02 -12.76
CA ASN A 62 40.27 6.23 -13.45
C ASN A 62 40.02 6.24 -14.96
N ILE A 63 40.31 7.38 -15.61
CA ILE A 63 39.92 7.65 -17.01
C ILE A 63 40.44 6.58 -17.99
N GLN A 64 41.63 6.01 -17.73
CA GLN A 64 42.25 5.02 -18.62
C GLN A 64 41.55 3.65 -18.53
N GLU A 65 41.21 3.21 -17.32
CA GLU A 65 40.61 1.89 -17.06
C GLU A 65 39.50 2.01 -15.99
N PRO A 66 38.33 2.54 -16.34
CA PRO A 66 37.31 2.88 -15.35
C PRO A 66 36.62 1.65 -14.74
N ASP A 67 36.68 0.49 -15.40
CA ASP A 67 36.10 -0.76 -14.92
C ASP A 67 37.11 -1.50 -14.03
N ILE A 68 36.86 -1.50 -12.72
CA ILE A 68 37.75 -2.13 -11.72
C ILE A 68 37.05 -3.28 -11.00
N ILE A 69 37.83 -4.30 -10.61
CA ILE A 69 37.33 -5.38 -9.76
C ILE A 69 36.95 -4.81 -8.40
N PHE A 70 35.76 -5.18 -7.92
CA PHE A 70 35.31 -4.77 -6.59
C PHE A 70 35.93 -5.66 -5.51
N VAL A 71 36.96 -5.14 -4.84
CA VAL A 71 37.52 -5.72 -3.62
C VAL A 71 37.01 -4.89 -2.45
N PRO A 72 36.13 -5.42 -1.59
CA PRO A 72 35.59 -4.67 -0.46
C PRO A 72 36.70 -4.29 0.51
N PHE A 73 36.76 -3.02 0.90
CA PHE A 73 37.55 -2.63 2.07
C PHE A 73 36.95 -3.18 3.37
N ASP A 74 37.72 -3.22 4.45
CA ASP A 74 37.27 -3.76 5.75
C ASP A 74 35.92 -3.20 6.22
N TYR A 75 35.72 -1.88 6.08
CA TYR A 75 34.45 -1.24 6.44
C TYR A 75 33.29 -1.62 5.51
N GLN A 76 33.57 -1.93 4.23
CA GLN A 76 32.56 -2.43 3.29
C GLN A 76 32.26 -3.90 3.55
N ALA A 77 33.24 -4.69 3.99
CA ALA A 77 33.03 -6.07 4.42
C ALA A 77 32.15 -6.13 5.68
N ASP A 78 32.37 -5.24 6.67
CA ASP A 78 31.49 -5.09 7.84
C ASP A 78 30.08 -4.61 7.43
N LEU A 79 29.99 -3.69 6.46
CA LEU A 79 28.70 -3.27 5.92
C LEU A 79 27.94 -4.46 5.30
N ILE A 80 28.59 -5.30 4.50
CA ILE A 80 27.98 -6.50 3.91
C ILE A 80 27.49 -7.45 5.01
N TYR A 81 28.29 -7.66 6.06
CA TYR A 81 27.91 -8.49 7.20
C TYR A 81 26.65 -7.96 7.89
N ARG A 82 26.59 -6.64 8.13
CA ARG A 82 25.44 -5.99 8.75
C ARG A 82 24.19 -6.02 7.87
N LEU A 83 24.34 -5.92 6.56
CA LEU A 83 23.24 -6.07 5.59
C LEU A 83 22.68 -7.50 5.63
N GLU A 84 23.53 -8.53 5.57
CA GLU A 84 23.11 -9.93 5.73
C GLU A 84 22.39 -10.14 7.07
N LYS A 85 22.97 -9.63 8.15
CA LYS A 85 22.39 -9.74 9.49
C LYS A 85 21.00 -9.09 9.56
N ALA A 86 20.86 -7.84 9.12
CA ALA A 86 19.57 -7.14 9.10
C ALA A 86 18.53 -7.86 8.22
N PHE A 87 18.97 -8.48 7.12
CA PHE A 87 18.09 -9.23 6.24
C PHE A 87 17.57 -10.53 6.87
N TYR A 88 18.44 -11.35 7.47
CA TYR A 88 18.03 -12.59 8.13
C TYR A 88 17.28 -12.36 9.45
N ASP A 89 17.66 -11.34 10.22
CA ASP A 89 17.02 -11.01 11.50
C ASP A 89 15.68 -10.25 11.29
N GLY A 90 15.45 -9.70 10.08
CA GLY A 90 14.27 -8.90 9.80
C GLY A 90 14.28 -7.55 10.52
N ASP A 91 15.39 -6.81 10.45
CA ASP A 91 15.60 -5.59 11.21
C ASP A 91 15.92 -4.36 10.34
N VAL A 92 16.00 -3.21 11.00
CA VAL A 92 16.35 -1.91 10.43
C VAL A 92 17.86 -1.69 10.56
N LEU A 93 18.48 -1.25 9.46
CA LEU A 93 19.86 -0.77 9.44
C LEU A 93 19.88 0.65 8.87
N TYR A 94 20.37 1.61 9.67
CA TYR A 94 20.63 2.97 9.23
C TYR A 94 22.14 3.17 9.01
N ILE A 95 22.53 3.58 7.81
CA ILE A 95 23.92 3.79 7.42
C ILE A 95 24.16 5.30 7.30
N GLU A 96 24.90 5.82 8.26
CA GLU A 96 25.36 7.21 8.29
C GLU A 96 26.76 7.24 7.65
N LYS A 97 26.95 7.98 6.57
CA LYS A 97 28.20 7.87 5.77
C LYS A 97 28.77 9.21 5.34
N SER A 98 30.10 9.34 5.37
CA SER A 98 30.80 10.44 4.70
C SER A 98 30.67 10.29 3.18
N ARG A 99 30.90 11.36 2.43
CA ARG A 99 30.87 11.31 0.96
C ARG A 99 31.95 10.37 0.40
N ASP A 100 31.66 9.74 -0.72
CA ASP A 100 32.56 8.84 -1.46
C ASP A 100 33.07 7.65 -0.63
N MET A 101 32.21 7.02 0.17
CA MET A 101 32.53 5.80 0.94
C MET A 101 32.13 4.51 0.20
N GLY A 102 31.71 4.58 -1.06
CA GLY A 102 31.34 3.38 -1.84
C GLY A 102 30.09 2.62 -1.35
N VAL A 103 29.33 3.15 -0.38
CA VAL A 103 28.16 2.50 0.25
C VAL A 103 27.12 2.03 -0.76
N THR A 104 26.73 2.89 -1.72
CA THR A 104 25.74 2.53 -2.74
C THR A 104 26.22 1.35 -3.59
N TRP A 105 27.52 1.30 -3.94
CA TRP A 105 28.08 0.16 -4.68
C TRP A 105 28.05 -1.12 -3.85
N THR A 106 28.36 -1.04 -2.56
CA THR A 106 28.27 -2.18 -1.64
C THR A 106 26.83 -2.72 -1.56
N ILE A 107 25.83 -1.85 -1.39
CA ILE A 107 24.40 -2.25 -1.35
C ILE A 107 23.95 -2.80 -2.70
N VAL A 108 24.40 -2.22 -3.83
CA VAL A 108 24.09 -2.75 -5.17
C VAL A 108 24.61 -4.18 -5.35
N HIS A 109 25.82 -4.49 -4.90
CA HIS A 109 26.33 -5.87 -4.90
C HIS A 109 25.46 -6.79 -4.07
N TRP A 110 25.08 -6.36 -2.86
CA TRP A 110 24.18 -7.11 -1.98
C TRP A 110 22.79 -7.36 -2.60
N LEU A 111 22.18 -6.35 -3.24
CA LEU A 111 20.91 -6.48 -3.95
C LEU A 111 20.99 -7.43 -5.15
N VAL A 112 22.07 -7.34 -5.95
CA VAL A 112 22.27 -8.23 -7.11
C VAL A 112 22.53 -9.66 -6.68
N TYR A 113 23.28 -9.87 -5.60
CA TYR A 113 23.51 -11.18 -5.00
C TYR A 113 22.19 -11.87 -4.65
N HIS A 114 21.32 -11.24 -3.85
CA HIS A 114 20.03 -11.82 -3.51
C HIS A 114 19.09 -11.95 -4.71
N TRP A 115 19.15 -11.02 -5.67
CA TRP A 115 18.39 -11.14 -6.91
C TRP A 115 18.82 -12.36 -7.75
N LEU A 116 20.10 -12.75 -7.73
CA LEU A 116 20.62 -13.94 -8.41
C LEU A 116 20.35 -15.23 -7.63
N PHE A 117 20.60 -15.27 -6.32
CA PHE A 117 20.71 -16.53 -5.57
C PHE A 117 19.60 -16.80 -4.56
N THR A 118 18.82 -15.79 -4.18
CA THR A 118 17.71 -15.96 -3.24
C THR A 118 16.41 -16.11 -4.01
N GLU A 119 15.71 -17.23 -3.82
CA GLU A 119 14.43 -17.45 -4.50
C GLU A 119 13.40 -16.40 -4.11
N LYS A 120 12.73 -15.82 -5.12
CA LYS A 120 11.64 -14.84 -4.97
C LYS A 120 12.01 -13.60 -4.13
N PHE A 121 13.29 -13.24 -4.07
CA PHE A 121 13.74 -12.04 -3.40
C PHE A 121 13.08 -10.79 -3.99
N SER A 122 12.63 -9.88 -3.13
CA SER A 122 12.04 -8.63 -3.58
C SER A 122 12.49 -7.40 -2.79
N ALA A 123 13.01 -6.40 -3.49
CA ALA A 123 13.42 -5.14 -2.88
C ALA A 123 12.74 -3.96 -3.55
N LEU A 124 12.28 -3.00 -2.75
CA LEU A 124 11.90 -1.67 -3.18
C LEU A 124 13.07 -0.72 -2.94
N ILE A 125 13.43 0.04 -3.96
CA ILE A 125 14.59 0.94 -3.97
C ILE A 125 14.07 2.36 -4.20
N GLY A 126 14.40 3.26 -3.28
CA GLY A 126 14.01 4.66 -3.35
C GLY A 126 15.18 5.62 -3.24
N SER A 127 15.00 6.78 -3.85
CA SER A 127 15.86 7.96 -3.68
C SER A 127 15.01 9.22 -3.84
N ARG A 128 15.59 10.40 -3.61
CA ARG A 128 14.87 11.67 -3.61
C ARG A 128 14.16 11.94 -4.94
N LYS A 129 14.80 11.66 -6.08
CA LYS A 129 14.21 11.85 -7.43
C LYS A 129 14.17 10.55 -8.22
N GLU A 130 13.17 10.42 -9.09
CA GLU A 130 13.05 9.26 -10.01
C GLU A 130 14.34 9.04 -10.82
N VAL A 131 14.96 10.11 -11.31
CA VAL A 131 16.21 10.04 -12.09
C VAL A 131 17.42 9.54 -11.30
N GLU A 132 17.41 9.69 -9.98
CA GLU A 132 18.45 9.15 -9.08
C GLU A 132 18.23 7.64 -8.85
N VAL A 133 16.97 7.18 -8.94
CA VAL A 133 16.61 5.75 -8.89
C VAL A 133 16.91 5.06 -10.21
N ASP A 134 16.29 5.51 -11.31
CA ASP A 134 16.50 4.95 -12.65
C ASP A 134 16.51 6.05 -13.72
N ASN A 135 17.66 6.29 -14.32
CA ASN A 135 17.78 7.06 -15.58
C ASN A 135 18.50 6.26 -16.67
N LYS A 136 18.64 4.94 -16.47
CA LYS A 136 19.45 4.00 -17.28
C LYS A 136 20.96 4.27 -17.33
N ALA A 137 21.45 5.40 -16.84
CA ALA A 137 22.87 5.71 -16.76
C ALA A 137 23.47 5.23 -15.43
N ILE A 138 24.78 4.98 -15.41
CA ILE A 138 25.49 4.45 -14.24
C ILE A 138 25.45 5.37 -13.01
N SER A 139 25.02 6.62 -13.19
CA SER A 139 24.78 7.57 -12.10
C SER A 139 23.62 7.14 -11.20
N SER A 140 22.61 6.43 -11.71
CA SER A 140 21.44 6.01 -10.94
C SER A 140 21.63 4.63 -10.31
N ILE A 141 20.87 4.32 -9.26
CA ILE A 141 20.98 3.04 -8.54
C ILE A 141 20.70 1.85 -9.48
N PHE A 142 19.60 1.90 -10.25
CA PHE A 142 19.28 0.87 -11.25
C PHE A 142 20.28 0.83 -12.41
N GLY A 143 20.96 1.93 -12.74
CA GLY A 143 22.06 1.94 -13.69
C GLY A 143 23.26 1.13 -13.21
N LYS A 144 23.66 1.30 -11.94
CA LYS A 144 24.72 0.50 -11.29
C LYS A 144 24.34 -0.98 -11.20
N ILE A 145 23.09 -1.29 -10.84
CA ILE A 145 22.56 -2.67 -10.82
C ILE A 145 22.70 -3.30 -12.20
N ARG A 146 22.29 -2.61 -13.27
CA ARG A 146 22.39 -3.11 -14.64
C ARG A 146 23.83 -3.31 -15.06
N TYR A 147 24.70 -2.36 -14.77
CA TYR A 147 26.13 -2.47 -15.04
C TYR A 147 26.68 -3.76 -14.44
N LEU A 148 26.44 -3.99 -13.15
CA LEU A 148 26.94 -5.17 -12.44
C LEU A 148 26.37 -6.48 -13.01
N ILE A 149 25.06 -6.51 -13.34
CA ILE A 149 24.41 -7.69 -13.92
C ILE A 149 24.96 -8.01 -15.31
N TYR A 150 25.13 -7.01 -16.17
CA TYR A 150 25.66 -7.23 -17.52
C TYR A 150 27.16 -7.52 -17.54
N ALA A 151 27.88 -7.22 -16.47
CA ALA A 151 29.29 -7.61 -16.26
C ALA A 151 29.47 -9.05 -15.73
N GLN A 152 28.38 -9.76 -15.38
CA GLN A 152 28.46 -11.14 -14.89
C GLN A 152 28.83 -12.13 -16.01
N PRO A 153 29.48 -13.26 -15.68
CA PRO A 153 29.71 -14.34 -16.63
C PRO A 153 28.40 -14.84 -17.27
N LYS A 154 28.41 -15.12 -18.57
CA LYS A 154 27.20 -15.52 -19.33
C LYS A 154 26.49 -16.74 -18.74
N TRP A 155 27.24 -17.64 -18.11
CA TRP A 155 26.72 -18.85 -17.50
C TRP A 155 26.00 -18.60 -16.16
N LEU A 156 26.27 -17.47 -15.49
CA LEU A 156 25.59 -17.02 -14.28
C LEU A 156 24.33 -16.20 -14.59
N PHE A 157 24.19 -15.78 -15.85
CA PHE A 157 23.07 -14.97 -16.31
C PHE A 157 21.75 -15.77 -16.22
N PRO A 158 20.65 -15.17 -15.73
CA PRO A 158 19.43 -15.94 -15.49
C PRO A 158 18.87 -16.61 -16.74
N LYS A 159 18.50 -17.88 -16.62
CA LYS A 159 17.93 -18.66 -17.74
C LYS A 159 16.64 -18.00 -18.24
N ASN A 160 16.54 -17.81 -19.56
CA ASN A 160 15.43 -17.14 -20.25
C ASN A 160 15.30 -15.64 -19.97
N PHE A 161 16.34 -14.98 -19.44
CA PHE A 161 16.34 -13.53 -19.34
C PHE A 161 16.25 -12.88 -20.72
N LYS A 162 15.27 -11.99 -20.91
CA LYS A 162 15.07 -11.21 -22.12
C LYS A 162 14.97 -9.75 -21.71
N LYS A 163 15.98 -8.94 -22.09
CA LYS A 163 16.08 -7.52 -21.75
C LYS A 163 14.77 -6.77 -21.96
N LYS A 164 14.12 -6.95 -23.12
CA LYS A 164 12.83 -6.34 -23.46
C LYS A 164 11.68 -6.58 -22.46
N PHE A 165 11.67 -7.72 -21.76
CA PHE A 165 10.57 -8.10 -20.87
C PHE A 165 10.92 -7.98 -19.39
N HIS A 166 12.21 -8.15 -19.05
CA HIS A 166 12.65 -8.32 -17.67
C HIS A 166 13.48 -7.14 -17.16
N ASP A 167 14.03 -6.32 -18.05
CA ASP A 167 14.73 -5.07 -17.73
C ASP A 167 13.88 -3.88 -18.18
N ASN A 168 13.00 -3.43 -17.28
CA ASN A 168 12.12 -2.29 -17.52
C ASN A 168 12.60 -1.07 -16.74
N HIS A 169 12.03 0.10 -17.02
CA HIS A 169 12.27 1.30 -16.20
C HIS A 169 11.76 1.07 -14.78
N MET A 170 12.59 1.36 -13.77
CA MET A 170 12.36 1.14 -12.34
C MET A 170 11.97 -0.30 -11.95
N LYS A 171 12.26 -1.30 -12.80
CA LYS A 171 11.87 -2.68 -12.50
C LYS A 171 12.78 -3.70 -13.17
N LEU A 172 13.28 -4.65 -12.38
CA LEU A 172 14.12 -5.73 -12.87
C LEU A 172 13.64 -7.09 -12.35
N ILE A 173 13.44 -8.05 -13.25
CA ILE A 173 12.85 -9.37 -12.94
C ILE A 173 13.86 -10.48 -13.27
N ASN A 174 14.10 -11.38 -12.34
CA ASN A 174 14.81 -12.62 -12.59
C ASN A 174 13.78 -13.71 -12.95
N PRO A 175 13.68 -14.15 -14.22
CA PRO A 175 12.70 -15.16 -14.64
C PRO A 175 13.06 -16.59 -14.22
N GLU A 176 14.28 -16.83 -13.70
CA GLU A 176 14.74 -18.14 -13.27
C GLU A 176 14.26 -18.47 -11.86
N ASN A 177 14.42 -17.55 -10.91
CA ASN A 177 14.09 -17.73 -9.49
C ASN A 177 12.91 -16.86 -9.01
N GLY A 178 12.38 -15.97 -9.87
CA GLY A 178 11.24 -15.10 -9.58
C GLY A 178 11.56 -13.83 -8.80
N SER A 179 12.83 -13.49 -8.58
CA SER A 179 13.23 -12.30 -7.82
C SER A 179 12.95 -11.00 -8.58
N VAL A 180 12.56 -9.93 -7.86
CA VAL A 180 12.16 -8.65 -8.47
C VAL A 180 12.66 -7.44 -7.67
N LEU A 181 13.38 -6.56 -8.35
CA LEU A 181 13.73 -5.23 -7.84
C LEU A 181 12.75 -4.19 -8.39
N TYR A 182 12.23 -3.34 -7.52
CA TYR A 182 11.32 -2.24 -7.83
C TYR A 182 11.98 -0.91 -7.47
N GLY A 183 11.74 0.12 -8.29
CA GLY A 183 12.14 1.49 -8.04
C GLY A 183 10.92 2.37 -7.83
N GLU A 184 11.03 3.33 -6.91
CA GLU A 184 10.02 4.35 -6.67
C GLU A 184 10.71 5.66 -6.25
N SER A 185 10.21 6.82 -6.67
CA SER A 185 10.73 8.11 -6.20
C SER A 185 10.12 8.50 -4.87
N ALA A 186 10.82 9.33 -4.08
CA ALA A 186 10.29 9.88 -2.83
C ALA A 186 8.90 10.52 -3.02
N ASN A 187 7.93 10.07 -2.23
CA ASN A 187 6.55 10.57 -2.22
C ASN A 187 5.90 10.26 -0.86
N PRO A 188 4.80 10.93 -0.45
CA PRO A 188 4.17 10.69 0.85
C PRO A 188 3.68 9.26 1.07
N ASN A 189 3.49 8.52 -0.03
CA ASN A 189 3.09 7.14 -0.08
C ASN A 189 4.25 6.25 -0.58
N PHE A 190 5.51 6.61 -0.30
CA PHE A 190 6.64 5.78 -0.70
C PHE A 190 6.59 4.44 0.03
N GLY A 191 6.81 3.34 -0.70
CA GLY A 191 6.59 2.00 -0.15
C GLY A 191 5.13 1.61 -0.04
N ARG A 192 4.21 2.57 -0.26
CA ARG A 192 2.77 2.35 -0.21
C ARG A 192 2.20 1.73 -1.47
N GLY A 193 3.01 1.56 -2.52
CA GLY A 193 2.72 0.71 -3.67
C GLY A 193 2.66 -0.76 -3.27
N HIS A 194 1.72 -1.11 -2.41
CA HIS A 194 1.69 -2.38 -1.72
C HIS A 194 0.90 -3.39 -2.52
N ARG A 195 1.39 -4.62 -2.53
CA ARG A 195 0.85 -5.77 -3.26
C ARG A 195 -0.38 -6.28 -2.51
N CYS A 196 -1.43 -5.48 -2.44
CA CYS A 196 -2.56 -5.73 -1.55
C CYS A 196 -3.79 -6.22 -2.29
N VAL A 197 -4.69 -6.81 -1.51
CA VAL A 197 -5.99 -7.31 -1.97
C VAL A 197 -7.11 -6.60 -1.23
N THR A 198 -8.31 -6.58 -1.80
CA THR A 198 -9.48 -5.97 -1.14
C THR A 198 -9.94 -6.82 0.05
N GLY A 199 -10.58 -6.18 1.03
CA GLY A 199 -10.94 -6.81 2.32
C GLY A 199 -11.86 -8.03 2.25
N ASP A 200 -12.63 -8.16 1.17
CA ASP A 200 -13.51 -9.32 0.89
C ASP A 200 -12.75 -10.54 0.33
N THR A 201 -11.45 -10.41 0.06
CA THR A 201 -10.61 -11.51 -0.44
C THR A 201 -10.49 -12.59 0.62
N LEU A 202 -10.85 -13.83 0.27
CA LEU A 202 -10.80 -14.98 1.16
C LEU A 202 -9.40 -15.59 1.18
N VAL A 203 -8.77 -15.65 2.35
CA VAL A 203 -7.49 -16.29 2.59
C VAL A 203 -7.73 -17.69 3.14
N LEU A 204 -6.95 -18.67 2.67
CA LEU A 204 -6.99 -20.03 3.23
C LEU A 204 -6.20 -20.09 4.54
N THR A 205 -6.89 -20.43 5.64
CA THR A 205 -6.32 -20.65 6.96
C THR A 205 -6.42 -22.12 7.38
N ASP A 206 -5.82 -22.46 8.51
CA ASP A 206 -5.97 -23.77 9.15
C ASP A 206 -7.39 -24.05 9.67
N LYS A 207 -8.29 -23.05 9.70
CA LYS A 207 -9.73 -23.22 9.99
C LYS A 207 -10.63 -23.16 8.76
N GLY A 208 -10.10 -22.79 7.60
CA GLY A 208 -10.84 -22.67 6.35
C GLY A 208 -10.69 -21.29 5.72
N PHE A 209 -11.62 -20.91 4.86
CA PHE A 209 -11.56 -19.62 4.18
C PHE A 209 -12.04 -18.49 5.10
N MET A 210 -11.22 -17.46 5.28
CA MET A 210 -11.55 -16.27 6.06
C MET A 210 -11.29 -15.01 5.24
N PRO A 211 -12.18 -14.00 5.25
CA PRO A 211 -11.87 -12.70 4.65
C PRO A 211 -10.61 -12.10 5.27
N ILE A 212 -9.71 -11.55 4.45
CA ILE A 212 -8.46 -10.94 4.90
C ILE A 212 -8.73 -9.80 5.89
N LYS A 213 -9.80 -9.02 5.67
CA LYS A 213 -10.22 -7.98 6.60
C LYS A 213 -10.44 -8.52 8.01
N LYS A 214 -11.13 -9.67 8.13
CA LYS A 214 -11.39 -10.31 9.41
C LYS A 214 -10.12 -10.90 10.04
N ILE A 215 -9.21 -11.45 9.23
CA ILE A 215 -7.89 -11.91 9.71
C ILE A 215 -7.11 -10.74 10.33
N VAL A 216 -7.13 -9.57 9.68
CA VAL A 216 -6.44 -8.36 10.16
C VAL A 216 -7.13 -7.78 11.39
N ASP A 217 -8.44 -7.60 11.34
CA ASP A 217 -9.23 -7.00 12.43
C ASP A 217 -9.20 -7.86 13.71
N GLU A 218 -9.17 -9.21 13.58
CA GLU A 218 -9.15 -10.15 14.72
C GLU A 218 -7.75 -10.73 15.00
N MET A 219 -6.73 -10.28 14.27
CA MET A 219 -5.34 -10.73 14.39
C MET A 219 -5.18 -12.27 14.36
N TYR A 220 -5.81 -12.92 13.39
CA TYR A 220 -5.80 -14.37 13.27
C TYR A 220 -4.41 -14.92 12.89
N PRO A 221 -3.80 -15.85 13.64
CA PRO A 221 -2.35 -16.08 13.60
C PRO A 221 -1.76 -16.92 12.46
N TYR A 222 -2.56 -17.66 11.70
CA TYR A 222 -2.05 -18.67 10.76
C TYR A 222 -2.72 -18.66 9.38
N VAL A 223 -1.93 -18.94 8.35
CA VAL A 223 -2.39 -19.12 6.96
C VAL A 223 -1.73 -20.34 6.31
N ILE A 224 -2.24 -20.71 5.14
CA ILE A 224 -1.69 -21.80 4.31
C ILE A 224 -0.94 -21.22 3.10
N ASP A 225 0.27 -21.73 2.85
CA ASP A 225 1.12 -21.34 1.73
C ASP A 225 0.82 -22.14 0.43
N GLU A 226 1.57 -21.89 -0.65
CA GLU A 226 1.38 -22.59 -1.94
C GLU A 226 1.65 -24.11 -1.90
N ASN A 227 2.39 -24.58 -0.90
CA ASN A 227 2.72 -26.00 -0.72
C ASN A 227 1.68 -26.72 0.15
N GLY A 228 0.83 -25.97 0.84
CA GLY A 228 -0.14 -26.49 1.80
C GLY A 228 0.41 -26.53 3.23
N GLU A 229 1.48 -25.82 3.51
CA GLU A 229 2.06 -25.76 4.85
C GLU A 229 1.43 -24.63 5.66
N LYS A 230 1.25 -24.90 6.96
CA LYS A 230 0.79 -23.90 7.92
C LYS A 230 1.93 -22.93 8.23
N LYS A 231 1.71 -21.64 7.97
CA LYS A 231 2.68 -20.57 8.21
C LYS A 231 2.12 -19.55 9.19
N LYS A 232 3.00 -19.01 10.04
CA LYS A 232 2.64 -17.96 10.99
C LYS A 232 2.54 -16.60 10.28
N ILE A 233 1.51 -15.84 10.63
CA ILE A 233 1.42 -14.43 10.25
C ILE A 233 2.32 -13.63 11.18
N LEU A 234 3.26 -12.93 10.57
CA LEU A 234 4.23 -12.06 11.22
C LEU A 234 3.71 -10.64 11.35
N ARG A 235 2.83 -10.19 10.44
CA ARG A 235 2.24 -8.84 10.44
C ARG A 235 0.90 -8.79 9.72
N TYR A 236 0.03 -7.90 10.20
CA TYR A 236 -1.27 -7.57 9.62
C TYR A 236 -1.23 -6.14 9.08
N ILE A 237 -1.59 -5.94 7.82
CA ILE A 237 -1.49 -4.65 7.15
C ILE A 237 -2.88 -4.23 6.68
N LYS A 238 -3.29 -3.01 7.03
CA LYS A 238 -4.49 -2.33 6.54
C LYS A 238 -4.08 -0.99 5.93
N LEU A 239 -4.56 -0.72 4.72
CA LEU A 239 -4.18 0.46 3.95
C LEU A 239 -5.41 1.26 3.51
N PRO A 240 -5.26 2.57 3.29
CA PRO A 240 -6.32 3.43 2.80
C PRO A 240 -6.77 3.05 1.38
N PRO A 241 -7.87 3.61 0.87
CA PRO A 241 -8.38 3.27 -0.45
C PRO A 241 -7.39 3.51 -1.60
N GLU A 242 -7.15 2.48 -2.43
CA GLU A 242 -6.22 2.51 -3.57
C GLU A 242 -6.87 2.01 -4.88
N GLU A 243 -6.37 2.43 -6.04
CA GLU A 243 -6.86 1.97 -7.36
C GLU A 243 -6.76 0.44 -7.49
N ILE A 244 -7.89 -0.21 -7.77
CA ILE A 244 -8.00 -1.67 -7.80
C ILE A 244 -8.06 -2.20 -9.24
N ILE A 245 -7.28 -3.25 -9.51
CA ILE A 245 -7.44 -4.12 -10.67
C ILE A 245 -8.20 -5.36 -10.26
N LYS A 246 -9.29 -5.63 -10.96
CA LYS A 246 -10.08 -6.85 -10.85
C LYS A 246 -9.74 -7.80 -11.99
N VAL A 247 -9.24 -8.97 -11.64
CA VAL A 247 -8.92 -10.04 -12.58
C VAL A 247 -9.92 -11.18 -12.42
N ARG A 248 -10.55 -11.57 -13.52
CA ARG A 248 -11.47 -12.72 -13.59
C ARG A 248 -10.79 -13.86 -14.33
N LEU A 249 -10.60 -14.99 -13.67
CA LEU A 249 -10.06 -16.22 -14.25
C LEU A 249 -11.17 -17.14 -14.76
N GLY A 250 -10.79 -18.19 -15.50
CA GLY A 250 -11.70 -19.26 -15.88
C GLY A 250 -12.42 -19.85 -14.66
N GLY A 251 -13.70 -20.17 -14.79
CA GLY A 251 -14.53 -20.59 -13.65
C GLY A 251 -15.11 -19.41 -12.84
N ASN A 252 -14.87 -18.17 -13.32
CA ASN A 252 -15.27 -16.92 -12.69
C ASN A 252 -14.68 -16.72 -11.28
N ILE A 253 -13.49 -17.28 -11.04
CA ILE A 253 -12.68 -16.93 -9.86
C ILE A 253 -12.21 -15.49 -10.03
N VAL A 254 -12.34 -14.68 -8.99
CA VAL A 254 -12.01 -13.24 -9.03
C VAL A 254 -10.94 -12.92 -8.00
N LEU A 255 -9.96 -12.13 -8.41
CA LEU A 255 -9.04 -11.44 -7.51
C LEU A 255 -9.19 -9.93 -7.72
N LYS A 256 -9.23 -9.19 -6.63
CA LYS A 256 -9.23 -7.73 -6.62
C LYS A 256 -8.03 -7.28 -5.80
N GLY A 257 -7.12 -6.55 -6.42
CA GLY A 257 -5.94 -6.05 -5.74
C GLY A 257 -5.33 -4.86 -6.45
N THR A 258 -4.27 -4.30 -5.86
CA THR A 258 -3.58 -3.14 -6.42
C THR A 258 -2.87 -3.48 -7.73
N LYS A 259 -2.51 -2.46 -8.51
CA LYS A 259 -1.86 -2.62 -9.82
C LYS A 259 -0.59 -3.48 -9.79
N ASP A 260 0.14 -3.45 -8.67
CA ASP A 260 1.43 -4.12 -8.49
C ASP A 260 1.32 -5.49 -7.80
N HIS A 261 0.13 -5.92 -7.37
CA HIS A 261 -0.06 -7.22 -6.73
C HIS A 261 0.34 -8.37 -7.68
N PRO A 262 1.35 -9.21 -7.33
CA PRO A 262 1.86 -10.25 -8.21
C PRO A 262 1.02 -11.52 -8.07
N VAL A 263 0.80 -12.19 -9.20
CA VAL A 263 0.24 -13.55 -9.24
C VAL A 263 1.16 -14.46 -10.03
N LYS A 264 1.18 -15.75 -9.68
CA LYS A 264 2.02 -16.73 -10.36
C LYS A 264 1.38 -17.17 -11.69
N VAL A 265 2.08 -17.04 -12.80
CA VAL A 265 1.59 -17.30 -14.16
C VAL A 265 2.50 -18.30 -14.86
N LEU A 266 1.91 -19.29 -15.53
CA LEU A 266 2.62 -20.22 -16.40
C LEU A 266 2.79 -19.60 -17.80
N ARG A 267 4.01 -19.14 -18.12
CA ARG A 267 4.40 -18.70 -19.47
C ARG A 267 5.59 -19.54 -19.94
N ASN A 268 5.57 -20.04 -21.18
CA ASN A 268 6.65 -20.85 -21.76
C ASN A 268 7.08 -22.05 -20.88
N LYS A 269 6.11 -22.77 -20.29
CA LYS A 269 6.34 -23.91 -19.38
C LYS A 269 7.10 -23.57 -18.07
N LYS A 270 7.25 -22.29 -17.72
CA LYS A 270 7.80 -21.84 -16.44
C LYS A 270 6.79 -21.01 -15.66
N GLU A 271 6.77 -21.18 -14.34
CA GLU A 271 5.99 -20.35 -13.44
C GLU A 271 6.78 -19.06 -13.15
N ILE A 272 6.20 -17.90 -13.46
CA ILE A 272 6.79 -16.59 -13.20
C ILE A 272 5.78 -15.69 -12.47
N TRP A 273 6.27 -14.77 -11.65
CA TRP A 273 5.41 -13.77 -11.00
C TRP A 273 5.11 -12.61 -11.94
N VAL A 274 3.83 -12.26 -12.07
CA VAL A 274 3.35 -11.20 -12.96
C VAL A 274 2.40 -10.29 -12.16
N PRO A 275 2.69 -8.97 -12.06
CA PRO A 275 1.77 -8.01 -11.47
C PRO A 275 0.42 -7.96 -12.19
N LEU A 276 -0.65 -7.59 -11.47
CA LEU A 276 -1.99 -7.48 -12.07
C LEU A 276 -2.03 -6.55 -13.29
N LYS A 277 -1.27 -5.45 -13.27
CA LYS A 277 -1.18 -4.52 -14.41
C LYS A 277 -0.54 -5.11 -15.66
N ASP A 278 0.30 -6.13 -15.50
CA ASP A 278 1.07 -6.78 -16.58
C ASP A 278 0.40 -8.09 -17.08
N LEU A 279 -0.73 -8.47 -16.48
CA LEU A 279 -1.52 -9.62 -16.92
C LEU A 279 -2.23 -9.34 -18.23
N LYS A 280 -2.35 -10.39 -19.05
CA LYS A 280 -3.06 -10.35 -20.33
C LYS A 280 -4.16 -11.40 -20.34
N VAL A 281 -5.24 -11.12 -21.05
CA VAL A 281 -6.31 -12.11 -21.29
C VAL A 281 -5.69 -13.33 -21.98
N GLY A 282 -5.97 -14.52 -21.45
CA GLY A 282 -5.38 -15.79 -21.90
C GLY A 282 -4.20 -16.29 -21.06
N ASP A 283 -3.58 -15.46 -20.20
CA ASP A 283 -2.52 -15.91 -19.30
C ASP A 283 -3.00 -17.02 -18.35
N LYS A 284 -2.17 -18.03 -18.12
CA LYS A 284 -2.47 -19.17 -17.23
C LYS A 284 -2.02 -18.87 -15.80
N VAL A 285 -2.92 -18.37 -14.96
CA VAL A 285 -2.65 -18.09 -13.54
C VAL A 285 -2.69 -19.38 -12.73
N LYS A 286 -1.70 -19.61 -11.86
CA LYS A 286 -1.65 -20.74 -10.95
C LYS A 286 -2.73 -20.62 -9.89
N ILE A 287 -3.41 -21.72 -9.62
CA ILE A 287 -4.38 -21.86 -8.54
C ILE A 287 -3.96 -23.01 -7.61
N PHE A 288 -4.29 -22.87 -6.33
CA PHE A 288 -4.10 -23.89 -5.32
C PHE A 288 -5.00 -25.09 -5.60
N ASP A 289 -4.47 -26.30 -5.43
CA ASP A 289 -5.21 -27.53 -5.69
C ASP A 289 -6.23 -27.77 -4.56
N VAL A 290 -7.51 -27.51 -4.87
CA VAL A 290 -8.59 -27.66 -3.90
C VAL A 290 -8.67 -29.04 -3.27
N ARG A 291 -8.22 -30.09 -3.97
CA ARG A 291 -8.24 -31.47 -3.45
C ARG A 291 -7.37 -31.64 -2.21
N LYS A 292 -6.39 -30.75 -2.03
CA LYS A 292 -5.51 -30.75 -0.88
C LYS A 292 -6.08 -30.03 0.35
N ILE A 293 -7.14 -29.25 0.20
CA ILE A 293 -7.64 -28.39 1.28
C ILE A 293 -8.23 -29.19 2.46
N PRO A 294 -9.01 -30.28 2.27
CA PRO A 294 -9.67 -30.97 3.39
C PRO A 294 -8.71 -31.44 4.49
N GLN A 295 -7.52 -31.91 4.13
CA GLN A 295 -6.52 -32.38 5.10
C GLN A 295 -5.75 -31.25 5.80
N LEU A 296 -5.86 -30.01 5.33
CA LEU A 296 -5.16 -28.85 5.90
C LEU A 296 -6.01 -28.11 6.93
N ILE A 297 -7.32 -28.35 6.92
CA ILE A 297 -8.27 -27.69 7.80
C ILE A 297 -8.50 -28.55 9.03
N ASN A 298 -8.20 -27.98 10.20
CA ASN A 298 -8.61 -28.51 11.49
C ASN A 298 -9.48 -27.47 12.20
N SER A 299 -10.76 -27.77 12.37
CA SER A 299 -11.73 -26.81 12.91
C SER A 299 -12.58 -27.46 13.98
N ASP A 300 -12.74 -26.75 15.09
CA ASP A 300 -13.69 -27.08 16.14
C ASP A 300 -15.08 -26.53 15.82
N TYR A 301 -16.09 -27.01 16.55
CA TYR A 301 -17.42 -26.45 16.48
C TYR A 301 -17.42 -24.97 16.87
N TYR A 302 -18.09 -24.14 16.08
CA TYR A 302 -18.27 -22.73 16.39
C TYR A 302 -19.18 -22.57 17.61
N ARG A 303 -18.68 -21.86 18.64
CA ARG A 303 -19.46 -21.55 19.84
C ARG A 303 -20.41 -20.39 19.58
N ILE A 304 -21.65 -20.55 19.99
CA ILE A 304 -22.72 -19.58 19.81
C ILE A 304 -22.67 -18.62 20.99
N GLU A 305 -22.59 -17.32 20.71
CA GLU A 305 -22.69 -16.29 21.74
C GLU A 305 -24.06 -16.34 22.42
N LYS A 306 -24.06 -16.23 23.75
CA LYS A 306 -25.28 -16.30 24.54
C LYS A 306 -26.15 -15.08 24.25
N LEU A 307 -27.30 -15.31 23.63
CA LEU A 307 -28.29 -14.25 23.39
C LEU A 307 -29.24 -14.14 24.58
N GLU A 308 -29.26 -12.97 25.23
CA GLU A 308 -30.23 -12.69 26.29
C GLU A 308 -31.65 -12.50 25.72
N SER A 309 -32.63 -13.04 26.45
CA SER A 309 -34.04 -12.82 26.16
C SER A 309 -34.42 -11.37 26.48
N LYS A 310 -35.23 -10.77 25.63
CA LYS A 310 -35.82 -9.44 25.84
C LYS A 310 -37.24 -9.60 26.37
N ALA A 311 -37.73 -8.63 27.13
CA ALA A 311 -39.12 -8.62 27.60
C ALA A 311 -40.16 -8.68 26.47
N THR A 312 -39.77 -8.23 25.26
CA THR A 312 -40.60 -8.28 24.05
C THR A 312 -40.53 -9.61 23.30
N ASP A 313 -39.73 -10.57 23.75
CA ASP A 313 -39.61 -11.85 23.05
C ASP A 313 -40.81 -12.75 23.29
N ASN A 314 -41.29 -13.37 22.22
CA ASN A 314 -42.33 -14.38 22.28
C ASN A 314 -41.79 -15.78 21.96
N ASN A 315 -42.47 -16.80 22.49
CA ASN A 315 -42.20 -18.21 22.16
C ASN A 315 -40.71 -18.57 22.26
N ILE A 316 -40.15 -18.32 23.45
CA ILE A 316 -38.75 -18.62 23.77
C ILE A 316 -38.60 -20.15 23.82
N PRO A 317 -37.63 -20.73 23.10
CA PRO A 317 -37.44 -22.17 23.06
C PRO A 317 -36.96 -22.74 24.40
N SER A 318 -37.35 -23.98 24.73
CA SER A 318 -36.90 -24.65 25.96
C SER A 318 -35.41 -25.02 25.95
N GLN A 319 -34.82 -25.07 24.76
CA GLN A 319 -33.40 -25.30 24.54
C GLN A 319 -32.83 -24.23 23.61
N ILE A 320 -31.64 -23.75 23.92
CA ILE A 320 -30.90 -22.82 23.06
C ILE A 320 -29.58 -23.49 22.66
N PRO A 321 -29.27 -23.63 21.36
CA PRO A 321 -28.04 -24.25 20.93
C PRO A 321 -26.83 -23.40 21.37
N THR A 322 -25.82 -24.04 21.93
CA THR A 322 -24.57 -23.40 22.39
C THR A 322 -23.42 -23.57 21.40
N VAL A 323 -23.55 -24.49 20.44
CA VAL A 323 -22.60 -24.73 19.36
C VAL A 323 -23.32 -24.92 18.02
N LEU A 324 -22.67 -24.51 16.93
CA LEU A 324 -23.15 -24.74 15.57
C LEU A 324 -22.82 -26.17 15.13
N ASN A 325 -23.71 -27.11 15.43
CA ASN A 325 -23.58 -28.51 15.06
C ASN A 325 -24.17 -28.82 13.68
N GLU A 326 -24.11 -30.08 13.27
CA GLU A 326 -24.60 -30.58 11.99
C GLU A 326 -26.12 -30.36 11.81
N ASP A 327 -26.92 -30.63 12.85
CA ASP A 327 -28.38 -30.48 12.78
C ASP A 327 -28.78 -29.00 12.61
N LEU A 328 -28.16 -28.08 13.38
CA LEU A 328 -28.40 -26.65 13.24
C LEU A 328 -27.96 -26.14 11.86
N ALA A 329 -26.82 -26.63 11.36
CA ALA A 329 -26.31 -26.26 10.05
C ALA A 329 -27.23 -26.72 8.91
N GLU A 330 -27.76 -27.95 8.97
CA GLU A 330 -28.76 -28.44 8.01
C GLU A 330 -30.04 -27.60 8.05
N LEU A 331 -30.53 -27.27 9.25
CA LEU A 331 -31.70 -26.40 9.44
C LEU A 331 -31.50 -25.03 8.80
N ILE A 332 -30.34 -24.40 9.03
CA ILE A 332 -30.01 -23.11 8.43
C ILE A 332 -29.94 -23.23 6.90
N GLY A 333 -29.36 -24.30 6.35
CA GLY A 333 -29.35 -24.55 4.91
C GLY A 333 -30.74 -24.65 4.30
N LEU A 334 -31.67 -25.33 5.00
CA LEU A 334 -33.09 -25.41 4.59
C LEU A 334 -33.76 -24.04 4.63
N LEU A 335 -33.51 -23.23 5.67
CA LEU A 335 -34.06 -21.87 5.78
C LEU A 335 -33.52 -20.94 4.69
N ILE A 336 -32.24 -21.02 4.35
CA ILE A 336 -31.67 -20.18 3.28
C ILE A 336 -32.25 -20.59 1.92
N SER A 337 -32.51 -21.87 1.67
CA SER A 337 -33.09 -22.31 0.39
C SER A 337 -34.59 -22.00 0.27
N LYS A 338 -35.41 -22.39 1.26
CA LYS A 338 -36.88 -22.34 1.19
C LYS A 338 -37.57 -21.55 2.31
N GLY A 339 -36.81 -20.95 3.21
CA GLY A 339 -37.32 -20.07 4.25
C GLY A 339 -37.58 -18.64 3.76
N SER A 340 -38.55 -17.99 4.41
CA SER A 340 -38.93 -16.59 4.22
C SER A 340 -39.28 -15.95 5.57
N ILE A 341 -39.05 -14.64 5.68
CA ILE A 341 -39.43 -13.84 6.85
C ILE A 341 -40.76 -13.17 6.53
N VAL A 342 -41.80 -13.49 7.30
CA VAL A 342 -43.16 -12.99 7.04
C VAL A 342 -43.37 -11.61 7.69
N ASN A 343 -42.87 -11.45 8.92
CA ASN A 343 -42.98 -10.20 9.68
C ASN A 343 -41.88 -10.14 10.75
N SER A 344 -41.99 -9.20 11.70
CA SER A 344 -41.02 -8.98 12.77
C SER A 344 -40.78 -10.19 13.66
N SER A 345 -41.73 -11.13 13.80
CA SER A 345 -41.68 -12.26 14.74
C SER A 345 -41.87 -13.65 14.12
N THR A 346 -42.11 -13.74 12.80
CA THR A 346 -42.50 -15.00 12.15
C THR A 346 -41.57 -15.40 11.01
N ILE A 347 -41.09 -16.65 11.08
CA ILE A 347 -40.35 -17.34 10.01
C ILE A 347 -41.28 -18.36 9.36
N GLN A 348 -41.30 -18.42 8.04
CA GLN A 348 -42.05 -19.40 7.26
C GLN A 348 -41.10 -20.28 6.45
N PHE A 349 -41.32 -21.58 6.48
CA PHE A 349 -40.65 -22.56 5.63
C PHE A 349 -41.67 -23.30 4.78
N SER A 350 -41.46 -23.35 3.47
CA SER A 350 -42.45 -23.90 2.53
C SER A 350 -41.85 -25.01 1.66
N ASN A 351 -42.53 -26.15 1.57
CA ASN A 351 -42.11 -27.22 0.67
C ASN A 351 -43.30 -28.08 0.19
N THR A 352 -43.18 -28.65 -1.01
CA THR A 352 -44.18 -29.58 -1.57
C THR A 352 -43.95 -31.03 -1.15
N ASN A 353 -42.75 -31.37 -0.65
CA ASN A 353 -42.42 -32.72 -0.20
C ASN A 353 -42.58 -32.83 1.33
N THR A 354 -43.51 -33.68 1.77
CA THR A 354 -43.84 -33.89 3.19
C THR A 354 -42.65 -34.41 4.00
N LYS A 355 -41.78 -35.25 3.42
CA LYS A 355 -40.58 -35.76 4.12
C LYS A 355 -39.60 -34.65 4.48
N ILE A 356 -39.50 -33.61 3.64
CA ILE A 356 -38.65 -32.44 3.93
C ILE A 356 -39.27 -31.61 5.07
N ILE A 357 -40.60 -31.51 5.12
CA ILE A 357 -41.32 -30.82 6.20
C ILE A 357 -41.13 -31.55 7.53
N GLU A 358 -41.27 -32.87 7.53
CA GLU A 358 -41.03 -33.73 8.70
C GLU A 358 -39.59 -33.58 9.21
N ARG A 359 -38.60 -33.65 8.30
CA ARG A 359 -37.18 -33.42 8.63
C ARG A 359 -36.94 -32.02 9.19
N PHE A 360 -37.54 -30.99 8.60
CA PHE A 360 -37.42 -29.61 9.09
C PHE A 360 -37.96 -29.47 10.51
N ILE A 361 -39.11 -30.06 10.81
CA ILE A 361 -39.71 -30.06 12.16
C ILE A 361 -38.85 -30.86 13.15
N GLU A 362 -38.30 -32.01 12.74
CA GLU A 362 -37.37 -32.80 13.54
C GLU A 362 -36.13 -31.96 13.94
N LEU A 363 -35.51 -31.30 12.96
CA LEU A 363 -34.36 -30.42 13.18
C LEU A 363 -34.70 -29.24 14.09
N LEU A 364 -35.88 -28.65 13.95
CA LEU A 364 -36.34 -27.60 14.86
C LEU A 364 -36.41 -28.10 16.30
N ARG A 365 -37.04 -29.27 16.54
CA ARG A 365 -37.16 -29.86 17.88
C ARG A 365 -35.82 -30.23 18.48
N LYS A 366 -34.90 -30.79 17.69
CA LYS A 366 -33.55 -31.15 18.17
C LYS A 366 -32.73 -29.94 18.61
N ASN A 367 -32.86 -28.82 17.90
CA ASN A 367 -32.08 -27.61 18.20
C ASN A 367 -32.72 -26.72 19.27
N PHE A 368 -34.05 -26.68 19.32
CA PHE A 368 -34.80 -25.71 20.13
C PHE A 368 -35.73 -26.32 21.18
N GLY A 369 -35.83 -27.66 21.25
CA GLY A 369 -36.73 -28.34 22.19
C GLY A 369 -38.20 -28.02 21.91
N GLU A 370 -38.94 -27.64 22.96
CA GLU A 370 -40.32 -27.20 22.86
C GLU A 370 -40.37 -25.78 22.26
N LEU A 371 -40.83 -25.69 21.02
CA LEU A 371 -41.02 -24.44 20.29
C LEU A 371 -42.38 -24.49 19.57
N LYS A 372 -43.24 -23.48 19.78
CA LYS A 372 -44.54 -23.45 19.10
C LYS A 372 -44.37 -23.13 17.62
N TYR A 373 -44.91 -23.99 16.76
CA TYR A 373 -45.02 -23.77 15.32
C TYR A 373 -46.41 -24.20 14.84
N SER A 374 -46.86 -23.67 13.70
CA SER A 374 -48.09 -24.12 13.02
C SER A 374 -47.78 -24.64 11.63
N VAL A 375 -48.51 -25.65 11.17
CA VAL A 375 -48.38 -26.21 9.83
C VAL A 375 -49.68 -25.94 9.06
N ARG A 376 -49.59 -25.30 7.90
CA ARG A 376 -50.73 -25.09 7.00
C ARG A 376 -50.52 -25.86 5.71
N LYS A 377 -51.57 -26.54 5.25
CA LYS A 377 -51.61 -27.17 3.93
C LYS A 377 -52.37 -26.24 2.99
N ASN A 378 -51.72 -25.80 1.92
CA ASN A 378 -52.36 -25.03 0.86
C ASN A 378 -52.77 -26.00 -0.25
N GLU A 379 -54.08 -26.20 -0.39
CA GLU A 379 -54.71 -26.89 -1.54
C GLU A 379 -55.01 -25.84 -2.65
N GLU A 380 -55.04 -26.27 -3.91
CA GLU A 380 -55.14 -25.50 -5.20
C GLU A 380 -55.82 -24.09 -5.14
N GLY A 381 -55.44 -23.03 -5.91
CA GLY A 381 -54.62 -22.87 -7.11
C GLY A 381 -54.42 -21.39 -7.52
N ILE A 382 -53.85 -21.12 -8.71
CA ILE A 382 -53.80 -19.78 -9.35
C ILE A 382 -54.32 -19.89 -10.79
N PHE A 383 -55.27 -19.04 -11.15
CA PHE A 383 -55.74 -18.84 -12.53
C PHE A 383 -54.64 -18.16 -13.36
N ARG A 384 -54.28 -18.72 -14.52
CA ARG A 384 -53.50 -17.98 -15.52
C ARG A 384 -54.31 -17.80 -16.79
N GLY A 385 -54.77 -16.57 -16.98
CA GLY A 385 -55.32 -16.04 -18.21
C GLY A 385 -55.45 -14.52 -18.06
N HIS A 386 -54.94 -13.74 -19.01
CA HIS A 386 -55.14 -12.28 -19.02
C HIS A 386 -56.54 -11.88 -19.53
N ASN A 387 -57.37 -12.86 -19.94
CA ASN A 387 -58.72 -12.65 -20.44
C ASN A 387 -59.67 -13.75 -19.92
N TRP A 388 -60.94 -13.40 -19.70
CA TRP A 388 -61.90 -14.27 -18.98
C TRP A 388 -62.24 -15.59 -19.70
N LYS A 389 -61.99 -15.68 -21.01
CA LYS A 389 -62.33 -16.84 -21.85
C LYS A 389 -61.26 -17.95 -21.90
N ASP A 390 -60.03 -17.70 -21.42
CA ASP A 390 -58.90 -18.66 -21.50
C ASP A 390 -58.39 -19.09 -20.11
N ARG A 391 -59.30 -19.43 -19.19
CA ARG A 391 -58.91 -19.92 -17.86
C ARG A 391 -58.46 -21.38 -17.92
N ILE A 392 -57.15 -21.61 -17.98
CA ILE A 392 -56.58 -22.94 -17.74
C ILE A 392 -56.34 -23.11 -16.23
N ILE A 393 -57.05 -24.05 -15.61
CA ILE A 393 -56.78 -24.49 -14.24
C ILE A 393 -55.54 -25.37 -14.26
N VAL A 394 -54.42 -24.86 -13.77
CA VAL A 394 -53.21 -25.67 -13.59
C VAL A 394 -53.24 -26.25 -12.17
N LYS A 395 -53.57 -27.55 -12.04
CA LYS A 395 -53.46 -28.28 -10.77
C LYS A 395 -51.99 -28.24 -10.31
N LYS A 396 -51.72 -27.49 -9.22
CA LYS A 396 -50.41 -27.46 -8.57
C LYS A 396 -50.41 -28.50 -7.45
N LYS A 397 -49.28 -29.20 -7.26
CA LYS A 397 -49.10 -30.09 -6.10
C LYS A 397 -49.31 -29.30 -4.79
N PRO A 398 -49.92 -29.89 -3.75
CA PRO A 398 -50.13 -29.22 -2.46
C PRO A 398 -48.81 -28.75 -1.87
N CYS A 399 -48.81 -27.56 -1.29
CA CYS A 399 -47.66 -26.96 -0.62
C CYS A 399 -47.93 -26.90 0.89
N TYR A 400 -46.92 -27.23 1.68
CA TYR A 400 -47.00 -27.20 3.14
C TYR A 400 -46.13 -26.07 3.66
N ASP A 401 -46.70 -25.25 4.54
CA ASP A 401 -46.04 -24.11 5.15
C ASP A 401 -45.92 -24.35 6.66
N VAL A 402 -44.69 -24.28 7.18
CA VAL A 402 -44.40 -24.29 8.62
C VAL A 402 -44.12 -22.87 9.07
N TYR A 403 -44.91 -22.36 10.02
CA TYR A 403 -44.75 -21.04 10.61
C TYR A 403 -44.18 -21.15 12.03
N ILE A 404 -43.03 -20.51 12.25
CA ILE A 404 -42.38 -20.39 13.55
C ILE A 404 -42.64 -18.97 14.06
N HIS A 405 -43.49 -18.83 15.07
CA HIS A 405 -43.83 -17.54 15.68
C HIS A 405 -42.92 -17.26 16.87
N SER A 406 -41.63 -16.98 16.62
CA SER A 406 -40.66 -16.68 17.68
C SER A 406 -39.71 -15.56 17.24
N SER A 407 -39.84 -14.40 17.88
CA SER A 407 -38.91 -13.29 17.71
C SER A 407 -37.52 -13.67 18.24
N PHE A 408 -37.43 -14.48 19.30
CA PHE A 408 -36.16 -14.93 19.86
C PHE A 408 -35.36 -15.77 18.85
N VAL A 409 -35.98 -16.81 18.29
CA VAL A 409 -35.33 -17.68 17.29
C VAL A 409 -34.94 -16.87 16.05
N LYS A 410 -35.76 -15.91 15.63
CA LYS A 410 -35.41 -15.01 14.53
C LYS A 410 -34.20 -14.12 14.85
N ARG A 411 -34.11 -13.53 16.05
CA ARG A 411 -32.93 -12.75 16.48
C ARG A 411 -31.68 -13.62 16.53
N LEU A 412 -31.80 -14.82 17.08
CA LEU A 412 -30.71 -15.79 17.15
C LEU A 412 -30.22 -16.19 15.74
N LEU A 413 -31.13 -16.49 14.82
CA LEU A 413 -30.80 -16.79 13.42
C LEU A 413 -30.21 -15.57 12.69
N ALA A 414 -30.66 -14.36 13.00
CA ALA A 414 -30.05 -13.14 12.48
C ALA A 414 -28.60 -12.98 12.95
N ASN A 415 -28.26 -13.34 14.19
CA ASN A 415 -26.86 -13.36 14.67
C ASN A 415 -25.98 -14.36 13.91
N PHE A 416 -26.57 -15.44 13.39
CA PHE A 416 -25.88 -16.35 12.47
C PHE A 416 -25.78 -15.83 11.03
N GLY A 417 -26.30 -14.65 10.72
CA GLY A 417 -26.39 -14.18 9.34
C GLY A 417 -27.48 -14.92 8.56
N VAL A 418 -28.68 -15.08 9.15
CA VAL A 418 -29.87 -15.67 8.51
C VAL A 418 -31.10 -14.75 8.68
N GLY A 419 -30.86 -13.44 8.67
CA GLY A 419 -31.87 -12.38 8.92
C GLY A 419 -32.38 -11.64 7.68
N TYR A 420 -32.12 -12.15 6.48
CA TYR A 420 -32.36 -11.44 5.22
C TYR A 420 -33.85 -11.28 4.87
N TYR A 421 -34.23 -10.09 4.43
CA TYR A 421 -35.58 -9.81 3.93
C TYR A 421 -35.77 -10.24 2.47
N TYR A 422 -34.73 -10.16 1.64
CA TYR A 422 -34.79 -10.50 0.21
C TYR A 422 -33.88 -11.66 -0.18
N ALA A 423 -34.27 -12.38 -1.23
CA ALA A 423 -33.52 -13.52 -1.74
C ALA A 423 -32.12 -13.14 -2.26
N ASN A 424 -31.96 -11.92 -2.78
CA ASN A 424 -30.70 -11.44 -3.37
C ASN A 424 -29.63 -11.11 -2.31
N ASP A 425 -30.03 -10.93 -1.05
CA ASP A 425 -29.13 -10.55 0.05
C ASP A 425 -28.57 -11.76 0.80
N LYS A 426 -29.15 -12.96 0.58
CA LYS A 426 -28.73 -14.20 1.25
C LYS A 426 -27.25 -14.47 1.02
N GLU A 427 -26.54 -14.96 2.02
CA GLU A 427 -25.14 -15.39 1.91
C GLU A 427 -24.90 -16.62 2.77
N VAL A 428 -23.74 -17.27 2.61
CA VAL A 428 -23.35 -18.35 3.51
C VAL A 428 -22.92 -17.73 4.84
N PRO A 429 -23.53 -18.10 5.98
CA PRO A 429 -23.08 -17.66 7.30
C PRO A 429 -21.57 -17.82 7.51
N PHE A 430 -20.89 -16.75 7.93
CA PHE A 430 -19.45 -16.81 8.20
C PHE A 430 -19.04 -17.98 9.12
N PRO A 431 -19.75 -18.27 10.24
CA PRO A 431 -19.45 -19.40 11.11
C PRO A 431 -19.36 -20.76 10.40
N ILE A 432 -20.06 -20.96 9.28
CA ILE A 432 -20.01 -22.20 8.50
C ILE A 432 -18.65 -22.38 7.83
N PHE A 433 -17.98 -21.31 7.38
CA PHE A 433 -16.66 -21.42 6.71
C PHE A 433 -15.56 -21.93 7.63
N ILE A 434 -15.64 -21.62 8.92
CA ILE A 434 -14.66 -22.01 9.94
C ILE A 434 -15.11 -23.23 10.77
N SER A 435 -16.22 -23.87 10.38
CA SER A 435 -16.76 -25.05 11.07
C SER A 435 -16.15 -26.35 10.53
N PRO A 436 -16.29 -27.47 11.27
CA PRO A 436 -15.82 -28.80 10.84
C PRO A 436 -16.45 -29.24 9.51
N GLN A 437 -15.77 -30.12 8.76
CA GLN A 437 -16.25 -30.60 7.45
C GLN A 437 -17.67 -31.19 7.50
N ARG A 438 -18.02 -31.91 8.57
CA ARG A 438 -19.36 -32.47 8.81
C ARG A 438 -20.46 -31.41 8.92
N VAL A 439 -20.17 -30.28 9.59
CA VAL A 439 -21.09 -29.14 9.71
C VAL A 439 -21.29 -28.45 8.36
N LYS A 440 -20.18 -28.22 7.63
CA LYS A 440 -20.20 -27.68 6.25
C LYS A 440 -21.04 -28.55 5.32
N THR A 441 -20.89 -29.86 5.45
CA THR A 441 -21.63 -30.88 4.66
C THR A 441 -23.11 -30.88 4.99
N ALA A 442 -23.48 -30.80 6.28
CA ALA A 442 -24.87 -30.72 6.71
C ALA A 442 -25.57 -29.44 6.21
N PHE A 443 -24.88 -28.30 6.26
CA PHE A 443 -25.37 -27.05 5.66
C PHE A 443 -25.61 -27.16 4.15
N LEU A 444 -24.63 -27.70 3.41
CA LEU A 444 -24.76 -27.92 1.96
C LEU A 444 -25.92 -28.87 1.63
N ARG A 445 -26.12 -29.93 2.44
CA ARG A 445 -27.28 -30.83 2.33
C ARG A 445 -28.59 -30.06 2.41
N GLY A 446 -28.76 -29.21 3.42
CA GLY A 446 -29.95 -28.37 3.58
C GLY A 446 -30.19 -27.44 2.37
N LEU A 447 -29.13 -26.82 1.83
CA LEU A 447 -29.24 -25.99 0.62
C LEU A 447 -29.64 -26.79 -0.62
N TRP A 448 -29.04 -27.97 -0.83
CA TRP A 448 -29.25 -28.79 -2.01
C TRP A 448 -30.62 -29.48 -2.02
N ILE A 449 -31.14 -29.89 -0.86
CA ILE A 449 -32.51 -30.41 -0.72
C ILE A 449 -33.53 -29.39 -1.28
N GLY A 450 -33.30 -28.11 -1.03
CA GLY A 450 -34.18 -27.03 -1.47
C GLY A 450 -34.06 -26.72 -2.97
N ASP A 451 -32.84 -26.42 -3.42
CA ASP A 451 -32.57 -25.79 -4.73
C ASP A 451 -31.45 -26.47 -5.56
N GLY A 452 -31.03 -27.66 -5.15
CA GLY A 452 -30.09 -28.50 -5.88
C GLY A 452 -30.75 -29.30 -7.01
N SER A 453 -30.06 -29.44 -8.14
CA SER A 453 -30.50 -30.28 -9.26
C SER A 453 -29.33 -30.91 -10.00
N VAL A 454 -29.59 -32.04 -10.66
CA VAL A 454 -28.64 -32.68 -11.57
C VAL A 454 -29.17 -32.55 -12.99
N CYS A 455 -28.30 -32.12 -13.91
CA CYS A 455 -28.63 -32.03 -15.33
C CYS A 455 -27.53 -32.65 -16.20
N LEU A 456 -27.90 -33.11 -17.39
CA LEU A 456 -26.92 -33.44 -18.42
C LEU A 456 -26.50 -32.17 -19.16
N SER A 457 -25.20 -32.01 -19.34
CA SER A 457 -24.64 -31.01 -20.24
C SER A 457 -25.07 -31.29 -21.68
N SER A 458 -25.75 -30.33 -22.32
CA SER A 458 -26.24 -30.45 -23.69
C SER A 458 -25.11 -30.64 -24.72
N PHE A 459 -23.89 -30.18 -24.42
CA PHE A 459 -22.76 -30.22 -25.35
C PHE A 459 -22.02 -31.56 -25.36
N ASN A 460 -21.80 -32.16 -24.19
CA ASN A 460 -20.93 -33.34 -24.05
C ASN A 460 -21.55 -34.51 -23.26
N LYS A 461 -22.83 -34.41 -22.89
CA LYS A 461 -23.58 -35.43 -22.12
C LYS A 461 -22.94 -35.82 -20.78
N ILE A 462 -22.16 -34.93 -20.18
CA ILE A 462 -21.58 -35.10 -18.83
C ILE A 462 -22.57 -34.63 -17.76
N LEU A 463 -22.65 -35.33 -16.64
CA LEU A 463 -23.44 -34.92 -15.48
C LEU A 463 -22.93 -33.62 -14.87
N ARG A 464 -23.87 -32.71 -14.57
CA ARG A 464 -23.64 -31.43 -13.90
C ARG A 464 -24.51 -31.37 -12.66
N TYR A 465 -23.87 -31.23 -11.51
CA TYR A 465 -24.54 -30.99 -10.24
C TYR A 465 -24.60 -29.49 -10.04
N THR A 466 -25.80 -28.96 -9.86
CA THR A 466 -26.05 -27.53 -9.97
C THR A 466 -26.87 -27.01 -8.81
N TYR A 467 -26.58 -25.77 -8.42
CA TYR A 467 -27.34 -25.01 -7.44
C TYR A 467 -27.61 -23.62 -7.98
N HIS A 468 -28.84 -23.16 -7.88
CA HIS A 468 -29.31 -21.90 -8.44
C HIS A 468 -29.72 -20.93 -7.33
N THR A 469 -29.31 -19.68 -7.44
CA THR A 469 -29.70 -18.60 -6.52
C THR A 469 -29.70 -17.25 -7.23
N SER A 470 -30.51 -16.31 -6.75
CA SER A 470 -30.45 -14.91 -7.20
C SER A 470 -29.42 -14.07 -6.42
N SER A 471 -28.85 -14.61 -5.34
CA SER A 471 -27.76 -13.97 -4.60
C SER A 471 -26.39 -14.38 -5.13
N LYS A 472 -25.61 -13.38 -5.55
CA LYS A 472 -24.21 -13.55 -5.90
C LYS A 472 -23.37 -14.00 -4.71
N LYS A 473 -23.58 -13.39 -3.55
CA LYS A 473 -22.82 -13.67 -2.33
C LYS A 473 -23.02 -15.12 -1.88
N LEU A 474 -24.26 -15.63 -1.97
CA LEU A 474 -24.55 -17.03 -1.67
C LEU A 474 -23.87 -17.97 -2.66
N ALA A 475 -23.94 -17.69 -3.97
CA ALA A 475 -23.29 -18.53 -4.99
C ALA A 475 -21.76 -18.60 -4.82
N GLU A 476 -21.13 -17.46 -4.57
CA GLU A 476 -19.69 -17.37 -4.29
C GLU A 476 -19.34 -18.09 -2.98
N GLY A 477 -20.13 -17.87 -1.92
CA GLY A 477 -19.89 -18.53 -0.64
C GLY A 477 -20.02 -20.05 -0.72
N VAL A 478 -21.03 -20.56 -1.42
CA VAL A 478 -21.20 -22.00 -1.70
C VAL A 478 -20.01 -22.55 -2.47
N ARG A 479 -19.47 -21.80 -3.45
CA ARG A 479 -18.28 -22.21 -4.21
C ARG A 479 -17.06 -22.40 -3.29
N TYR A 480 -16.76 -21.44 -2.41
CA TYR A 480 -15.64 -21.55 -1.48
C TYR A 480 -15.85 -22.61 -0.40
N LEU A 481 -17.11 -22.83 0.01
CA LEU A 481 -17.45 -23.94 0.91
C LEU A 481 -17.16 -25.30 0.25
N LEU A 482 -17.53 -25.47 -1.02
CA LEU A 482 -17.18 -26.66 -1.79
C LEU A 482 -15.66 -26.83 -1.96
N TYR A 483 -14.93 -25.73 -2.22
CA TYR A 483 -13.47 -25.77 -2.26
C TYR A 483 -12.87 -26.26 -0.95
N SER A 484 -13.43 -25.86 0.20
CA SER A 484 -12.97 -26.34 1.51
C SER A 484 -13.17 -27.85 1.73
N LEU A 485 -14.10 -28.47 1.00
CA LEU A 485 -14.34 -29.92 0.97
C LEU A 485 -13.57 -30.63 -0.17
N GLY A 486 -12.70 -29.89 -0.86
CA GLY A 486 -11.94 -30.36 -2.01
C GLY A 486 -12.83 -30.76 -3.18
N ILE A 487 -13.88 -29.98 -3.42
CA ILE A 487 -14.79 -30.09 -4.55
C ILE A 487 -14.67 -28.82 -5.39
N PHE A 488 -14.17 -28.94 -6.61
CA PHE A 488 -14.08 -27.80 -7.51
C PHE A 488 -15.44 -27.44 -8.11
N ALA A 489 -15.91 -26.23 -7.86
CA ALA A 489 -17.12 -25.66 -8.44
C ALA A 489 -16.83 -24.40 -9.30
N THR A 490 -17.67 -24.16 -10.30
CA THR A 490 -17.68 -22.95 -11.13
C THR A 490 -18.97 -22.19 -10.89
N VAL A 491 -18.91 -20.86 -10.84
CA VAL A 491 -20.11 -20.01 -10.77
C VAL A 491 -20.33 -19.37 -12.13
N THR A 492 -21.55 -19.43 -12.64
CA THR A 492 -21.97 -18.76 -13.89
C THR A 492 -23.16 -17.84 -13.59
N GLU A 493 -23.33 -16.81 -14.42
CA GLU A 493 -24.37 -15.80 -14.25
C GLU A 493 -25.21 -15.73 -15.52
N ARG A 494 -26.53 -15.63 -15.37
CA ARG A 494 -27.49 -15.44 -16.46
C ARG A 494 -28.59 -14.48 -16.03
N TYR A 495 -28.90 -13.49 -16.86
CA TYR A 495 -30.06 -12.63 -16.65
C TYR A 495 -31.36 -13.38 -16.92
N ASP A 496 -32.30 -13.40 -15.96
CA ASP A 496 -33.65 -13.93 -16.15
C ASP A 496 -34.64 -12.79 -16.41
N LYS A 497 -35.10 -12.69 -17.66
CA LYS A 497 -36.04 -11.66 -18.12
C LYS A 497 -37.38 -11.70 -17.37
N ARG A 498 -37.79 -12.83 -16.79
CA ARG A 498 -39.08 -12.98 -16.09
C ARG A 498 -39.10 -12.27 -14.73
N TYR A 499 -37.95 -12.20 -14.08
CA TYR A 499 -37.80 -11.64 -12.73
C TYR A 499 -36.99 -10.35 -12.72
N GLY A 500 -36.49 -9.90 -13.88
CA GLY A 500 -35.69 -8.69 -14.00
C GLY A 500 -34.35 -8.75 -13.25
N THR A 501 -33.86 -9.95 -12.89
CA THR A 501 -32.68 -10.13 -12.03
C THR A 501 -31.72 -11.18 -12.58
N ASN A 502 -30.46 -11.12 -12.15
CA ASN A 502 -29.46 -12.12 -12.46
C ASN A 502 -29.64 -13.37 -11.59
N ILE A 503 -29.55 -14.53 -12.22
CA ILE A 503 -29.50 -15.83 -11.56
C ILE A 503 -28.07 -16.35 -11.67
N TYR A 504 -27.52 -16.74 -10.53
CA TYR A 504 -26.22 -17.35 -10.38
C TYR A 504 -26.39 -18.87 -10.26
N ARG A 505 -25.60 -19.61 -11.04
CA ARG A 505 -25.57 -21.07 -11.06
C ARG A 505 -24.19 -21.54 -10.63
N VAL A 506 -24.12 -22.22 -9.48
CA VAL A 506 -22.97 -23.01 -9.07
C VAL A 506 -23.04 -24.35 -9.80
N GLU A 507 -21.95 -24.75 -10.45
CA GLU A 507 -21.87 -25.96 -11.26
C GLU A 507 -20.65 -26.80 -10.89
N ILE A 508 -20.87 -28.10 -10.70
CA ILE A 508 -19.86 -29.09 -10.36
C ILE A 508 -19.89 -30.20 -11.42
N MET A 509 -18.71 -30.59 -11.90
CA MET A 509 -18.57 -31.50 -13.04
C MET A 509 -18.40 -32.97 -12.62
N GLY A 510 -19.23 -33.86 -13.17
CA GLY A 510 -19.01 -35.31 -13.19
C GLY A 510 -18.55 -35.86 -11.84
N LYS A 511 -17.34 -36.45 -11.82
CA LYS A 511 -16.72 -37.09 -10.65
C LYS A 511 -16.64 -36.20 -9.39
N GLN A 512 -16.45 -34.89 -9.54
CA GLN A 512 -16.46 -33.98 -8.37
C GLN A 512 -17.86 -33.85 -7.76
N GLY A 513 -18.91 -33.97 -8.58
CA GLY A 513 -20.29 -33.94 -8.12
C GLY A 513 -20.75 -35.28 -7.53
N GLU A 514 -20.19 -36.39 -7.99
CA GLU A 514 -20.34 -37.70 -7.33
C GLU A 514 -19.78 -37.63 -5.89
N LYS A 515 -18.58 -37.07 -5.71
CA LYS A 515 -18.02 -36.80 -4.38
C LYS A 515 -18.92 -35.90 -3.53
N LEU A 516 -19.56 -34.88 -4.13
CA LEU A 516 -20.56 -34.10 -3.41
C LEU A 516 -21.71 -35.00 -2.96
N LYS A 517 -22.27 -35.82 -3.84
CA LYS A 517 -23.38 -36.74 -3.54
C LYS A 517 -23.03 -37.72 -2.43
N GLU A 518 -21.79 -38.22 -2.37
CA GLU A 518 -21.32 -39.06 -1.26
C GLU A 518 -21.34 -38.31 0.08
N LEU A 519 -20.91 -37.05 0.09
CA LEU A 519 -20.88 -36.23 1.32
C LEU A 519 -22.28 -35.82 1.80
N ILE A 520 -23.10 -35.26 0.91
CA ILE A 520 -24.41 -34.68 1.29
C ILE A 520 -25.58 -35.67 1.17
N GLY A 521 -25.33 -36.88 0.68
CA GLY A 521 -26.35 -37.89 0.40
C GLY A 521 -27.16 -37.61 -0.87
N ASP A 522 -28.10 -38.51 -1.19
CA ASP A 522 -28.92 -38.43 -2.41
C ASP A 522 -30.08 -37.44 -2.27
N CYS A 523 -29.75 -36.16 -2.17
CA CYS A 523 -30.71 -35.06 -2.00
C CYS A 523 -31.03 -34.31 -3.30
N PHE A 524 -30.71 -34.89 -4.45
CA PHE A 524 -30.85 -34.23 -5.75
C PHE A 524 -32.20 -34.54 -6.41
N ARG A 525 -32.81 -33.52 -7.03
CA ARG A 525 -33.88 -33.76 -8.01
C ARG A 525 -33.27 -34.36 -9.27
N ASN A 526 -33.45 -35.66 -9.46
CA ASN A 526 -32.85 -36.41 -10.55
C ASN A 526 -33.90 -36.72 -11.63
N PRO A 527 -33.70 -36.30 -12.89
CA PRO A 527 -34.33 -36.96 -14.03
C PRO A 527 -33.74 -38.37 -14.20
N ASP A 528 -34.54 -39.37 -14.56
CA ASP A 528 -34.03 -40.69 -14.93
C ASP A 528 -33.13 -40.60 -16.18
N PHE A 529 -31.82 -40.50 -15.97
CA PHE A 529 -30.85 -40.40 -17.06
C PHE A 529 -30.40 -41.80 -17.50
N LYS A 530 -30.93 -42.28 -18.63
CA LYS A 530 -30.60 -43.60 -19.20
C LYS A 530 -29.12 -43.77 -19.61
N SER A 531 -28.39 -42.70 -19.90
CA SER A 531 -26.97 -42.75 -20.31
C SER A 531 -26.25 -41.41 -20.14
N TYR A 532 -25.00 -41.40 -19.67
CA TYR A 532 -24.13 -40.20 -19.58
C TYR A 532 -22.66 -40.54 -19.84
N LYS A 533 -21.84 -39.54 -20.17
CA LYS A 533 -20.39 -39.67 -20.41
C LYS A 533 -19.58 -39.24 -19.18
N LYS A 534 -18.45 -39.92 -18.92
CA LYS A 534 -17.44 -39.48 -17.95
C LYS A 534 -16.54 -38.39 -18.58
N PRO A 535 -16.10 -37.38 -17.81
CA PRO A 535 -15.13 -36.40 -18.30
C PRO A 535 -13.79 -37.07 -18.64
N SER A 536 -13.10 -36.58 -19.67
CA SER A 536 -11.74 -37.03 -19.97
C SER A 536 -10.77 -36.64 -18.84
N ARG A 537 -9.67 -37.39 -18.71
CA ARG A 537 -8.64 -37.13 -17.69
C ARG A 537 -8.05 -35.73 -17.83
N GLU A 538 -7.75 -35.30 -19.05
CA GLU A 538 -7.24 -33.95 -19.34
C GLU A 538 -8.23 -32.85 -18.95
N MET A 539 -9.51 -33.00 -19.29
CA MET A 539 -10.56 -32.04 -18.90
C MET A 539 -10.70 -31.95 -17.38
N TYR A 540 -10.60 -33.10 -16.68
CA TYR A 540 -10.64 -33.16 -15.23
C TYR A 540 -9.40 -32.51 -14.60
N ASP A 541 -8.20 -32.85 -15.06
CA ASP A 541 -6.93 -32.32 -14.54
C ASP A 541 -6.80 -30.81 -14.81
N SER A 542 -7.37 -30.29 -15.90
CA SER A 542 -7.42 -28.85 -16.21
C SER A 542 -8.25 -28.00 -15.25
N LEU A 543 -9.03 -28.64 -14.37
CA LEU A 543 -9.72 -27.93 -13.28
C LEU A 543 -8.76 -27.53 -12.16
N PHE A 544 -7.63 -28.22 -12.07
CA PHE A 544 -6.67 -28.09 -10.99
C PHE A 544 -5.38 -27.43 -11.52
N ASN A 545 -4.67 -26.69 -10.67
CA ASN A 545 -3.38 -26.03 -10.93
C ASN A 545 -3.38 -24.73 -11.73
N TYR A 546 -4.10 -24.58 -12.85
CA TYR A 546 -4.04 -23.32 -13.64
C TYR A 546 -5.39 -22.90 -14.23
N ARG A 547 -5.62 -21.58 -14.32
CA ARG A 547 -6.80 -20.99 -14.97
C ARG A 547 -6.43 -19.80 -15.85
N ASN A 548 -7.06 -19.74 -17.02
CA ASN A 548 -6.84 -18.64 -17.96
C ASN A 548 -7.47 -17.34 -17.46
N VAL A 549 -6.79 -16.21 -17.59
CA VAL A 549 -7.38 -14.88 -17.42
C VAL A 549 -8.45 -14.67 -18.50
N ARG A 550 -9.67 -14.33 -18.07
CA ARG A 550 -10.83 -14.09 -18.94
C ARG A 550 -11.14 -12.61 -19.10
N LYS A 551 -10.99 -11.82 -18.03
CA LYS A 551 -11.29 -10.38 -18.03
C LYS A 551 -10.40 -9.67 -17.03
N ILE A 552 -10.00 -8.46 -17.35
CA ILE A 552 -9.28 -7.53 -16.47
C ILE A 552 -10.07 -6.21 -16.48
N GLU A 553 -10.38 -5.66 -15.32
CA GLU A 553 -11.20 -4.45 -15.15
C GLU A 553 -10.52 -3.54 -14.12
N LYS A 554 -10.48 -2.23 -14.37
CA LYS A 554 -10.13 -1.24 -13.34
C LYS A 554 -11.37 -0.91 -12.51
N LEU A 555 -11.21 -0.77 -11.21
CA LEU A 555 -12.27 -0.42 -10.27
C LEU A 555 -11.92 0.86 -9.49
N PRO A 556 -12.93 1.54 -8.92
CA PRO A 556 -12.70 2.66 -8.01
C PRO A 556 -11.83 2.28 -6.80
N PRO A 557 -11.21 3.26 -6.14
CA PRO A 557 -10.42 3.00 -4.94
C PRO A 557 -11.20 2.31 -3.82
N GLU A 558 -10.61 1.28 -3.20
CA GLU A 558 -11.18 0.51 -2.08
C GLU A 558 -10.08 0.25 -1.03
N GLU A 559 -10.44 0.15 0.26
CA GLU A 559 -9.50 -0.25 1.32
C GLU A 559 -8.79 -1.56 0.96
N THR A 560 -7.48 -1.61 1.14
CA THR A 560 -6.66 -2.79 0.83
C THR A 560 -5.95 -3.35 2.05
N TYR A 561 -5.63 -4.64 1.96
CA TYR A 561 -5.09 -5.43 3.06
C TYR A 561 -3.96 -6.31 2.55
N ASP A 562 -3.00 -6.61 3.43
CA ASP A 562 -1.91 -7.56 3.17
C ASP A 562 -1.52 -8.31 4.45
N LEU A 563 -0.80 -9.41 4.28
CA LEU A 563 -0.28 -10.22 5.38
C LEU A 563 1.21 -10.47 5.16
N GLU A 564 2.00 -10.26 6.19
CA GLU A 564 3.37 -10.75 6.21
C GLU A 564 3.38 -12.15 6.84
N VAL A 565 3.90 -13.13 6.10
CA VAL A 565 3.79 -14.56 6.39
C VAL A 565 5.17 -15.18 6.29
N GLU A 566 5.49 -16.08 7.22
CA GLU A 566 6.68 -16.92 7.18
C GLU A 566 6.76 -17.71 5.85
N GLY A 567 7.81 -17.53 5.05
CA GLY A 567 7.92 -18.13 3.70
C GLY A 567 7.34 -17.28 2.55
N HIS A 568 6.93 -16.03 2.83
CA HIS A 568 6.64 -14.94 1.87
C HIS A 568 5.51 -15.16 0.86
N ASN A 569 4.63 -16.16 1.06
CA ASN A 569 3.45 -16.37 0.22
C ASN A 569 2.27 -16.98 0.98
N PHE A 570 1.05 -16.78 0.47
CA PHE A 570 -0.18 -17.35 1.01
C PHE A 570 -1.27 -17.47 -0.07
N VAL A 571 -2.31 -18.25 0.18
CA VAL A 571 -3.38 -18.54 -0.79
C VAL A 571 -4.58 -17.60 -0.60
N THR A 572 -4.93 -16.83 -1.63
CA THR A 572 -6.05 -15.87 -1.68
C THR A 572 -7.04 -16.21 -2.80
N ASN A 573 -8.31 -16.45 -2.50
CA ASN A 573 -9.33 -16.83 -3.50
C ASN A 573 -8.89 -18.00 -4.41
N LEU A 574 -8.05 -18.91 -3.90
CA LEU A 574 -7.28 -19.97 -4.60
C LEU A 574 -6.05 -19.53 -5.41
N ILE A 575 -5.73 -18.26 -5.51
CA ILE A 575 -4.53 -17.74 -6.20
C ILE A 575 -3.40 -17.60 -5.18
N VAL A 576 -2.17 -17.89 -5.60
CA VAL A 576 -1.00 -17.69 -4.73
C VAL A 576 -0.59 -16.21 -4.78
N SER A 577 -0.57 -15.56 -3.62
CA SER A 577 -0.14 -14.17 -3.40
C SER A 577 1.24 -14.13 -2.73
N HIS A 578 2.00 -13.03 -2.91
CA HIS A 578 3.38 -12.88 -2.43
C HIS A 578 3.61 -11.56 -1.70
N ASN A 579 4.47 -11.58 -0.67
CA ASN A 579 4.76 -10.43 0.18
C ASN A 579 5.81 -9.48 -0.44
N CYS A 580 6.11 -8.36 0.21
CA CYS A 580 7.30 -7.53 -0.04
C CYS A 580 8.40 -7.86 0.99
N SER A 581 9.67 -8.00 0.59
CA SER A 581 10.74 -8.49 1.50
C SER A 581 11.72 -7.42 2.00
N VAL A 582 12.08 -6.40 1.21
CA VAL A 582 13.11 -5.40 1.61
C VAL A 582 12.75 -4.00 1.10
N VAL A 583 13.02 -2.96 1.90
CA VAL A 583 12.99 -1.55 1.46
C VAL A 583 14.37 -0.91 1.65
N TYR A 584 14.93 -0.35 0.59
CA TYR A 584 16.16 0.45 0.59
C TYR A 584 15.85 1.89 0.21
N MET A 585 16.18 2.85 1.08
CA MET A 585 16.01 4.29 0.84
C MET A 585 17.37 4.99 0.89
N ASP A 586 17.77 5.56 -0.25
CA ASP A 586 19.03 6.28 -0.43
C ASP A 586 18.85 7.79 -0.28
N GLU A 587 19.88 8.46 0.21
CA GLU A 587 19.94 9.92 0.42
C GLU A 587 18.75 10.48 1.23
N LEU A 588 18.41 9.76 2.31
CA LEU A 588 17.17 9.95 3.09
C LEU A 588 16.97 11.40 3.56
N ALA A 589 18.04 12.10 3.95
CA ALA A 589 17.96 13.47 4.47
C ALA A 589 17.39 14.49 3.49
N TYR A 590 17.45 14.22 2.18
CA TYR A 590 17.02 15.14 1.15
C TYR A 590 15.63 14.82 0.62
N TRP A 591 14.89 13.91 1.25
CA TRP A 591 13.56 13.53 0.82
C TRP A 591 12.53 14.62 1.19
N PRO A 592 11.75 15.13 0.22
CA PRO A 592 10.78 16.20 0.46
C PRO A 592 9.59 15.80 1.34
N TYR A 593 9.33 14.49 1.48
CA TYR A 593 8.25 13.90 2.29
C TYR A 593 8.82 12.85 3.25
N LEU A 594 9.96 13.17 3.88
CA LEU A 594 10.73 12.22 4.68
C LEU A 594 9.88 11.55 5.76
N GLU A 595 9.16 12.33 6.56
CA GLU A 595 8.37 11.82 7.68
C GLU A 595 7.22 10.94 7.20
N GLU A 596 6.48 11.37 6.17
CA GLU A 596 5.38 10.60 5.57
C GLU A 596 5.88 9.31 4.93
N SER A 597 7.01 9.38 4.22
CA SER A 597 7.65 8.21 3.60
C SER A 597 8.10 7.21 4.66
N LEU A 598 8.69 7.65 5.76
CA LEU A 598 9.11 6.77 6.86
C LEU A 598 7.92 6.15 7.58
N ARG A 599 6.85 6.92 7.84
CA ARG A 599 5.58 6.39 8.39
C ARG A 599 4.96 5.34 7.46
N SER A 600 4.97 5.59 6.15
CA SER A 600 4.49 4.65 5.14
C SER A 600 5.32 3.36 5.09
N VAL A 601 6.65 3.49 5.13
CA VAL A 601 7.58 2.35 5.09
C VAL A 601 7.56 1.53 6.38
N GLN A 602 7.20 2.13 7.52
CA GLN A 602 7.04 1.39 8.77
C GLN A 602 6.17 0.16 8.60
N ASP A 603 5.08 0.25 7.82
CA ASP A 603 4.11 -0.80 7.51
C ASP A 603 4.47 -1.74 6.36
N THR A 604 5.47 -1.38 5.56
CA THR A 604 5.76 -2.06 4.28
C THR A 604 6.64 -3.30 4.40
N SER A 605 7.68 -3.25 5.23
CA SER A 605 8.68 -4.31 5.34
C SER A 605 9.32 -4.31 6.73
N LYS A 606 9.80 -5.47 7.17
CA LYS A 606 10.67 -5.59 8.35
C LYS A 606 12.10 -5.15 8.06
N VAL A 607 12.63 -5.54 6.91
CA VAL A 607 14.00 -5.21 6.50
C VAL A 607 14.02 -3.82 5.85
N LYS A 608 14.56 -2.84 6.57
CA LYS A 608 14.71 -1.46 6.08
C LYS A 608 16.17 -1.06 6.12
N ILE A 609 16.68 -0.67 4.97
CA ILE A 609 18.03 -0.16 4.82
C ILE A 609 17.92 1.33 4.48
N TYR A 610 18.41 2.17 5.37
CA TYR A 610 18.43 3.62 5.19
C TYR A 610 19.87 4.07 4.97
N VAL A 611 20.11 4.96 4.01
CA VAL A 611 21.43 5.57 3.79
C VAL A 611 21.28 7.07 3.72
N SER A 612 22.10 7.80 4.47
CA SER A 612 22.17 9.25 4.35
C SER A 612 23.47 9.84 4.91
N THR A 613 23.77 11.07 4.48
CA THR A 613 24.66 11.98 5.23
C THR A 613 23.87 12.70 6.33
N PRO A 614 24.52 13.09 7.45
CA PRO A 614 23.97 14.02 8.43
C PRO A 614 23.50 15.32 7.79
N THR A 615 22.41 15.88 8.31
CA THR A 615 21.90 17.21 7.90
C THR A 615 21.24 17.90 9.09
N GLU A 616 20.97 19.19 8.97
CA GLU A 616 20.34 20.01 10.01
C GLU A 616 18.87 19.64 10.30
N ASN A 617 18.29 18.69 9.55
CA ASN A 617 16.92 18.27 9.72
C ASN A 617 16.72 17.67 11.13
N GLN A 618 16.01 18.40 12.00
CA GLN A 618 15.83 17.99 13.39
C GLN A 618 15.04 16.70 13.54
N PHE A 619 14.08 16.45 12.63
CA PHE A 619 13.33 15.20 12.62
C PHE A 619 14.24 14.02 12.30
N LEU A 620 15.07 14.14 11.24
CA LEU A 620 16.04 13.11 10.90
C LEU A 620 17.02 12.88 12.05
N LYS A 621 17.55 13.95 12.67
CA LYS A 621 18.45 13.83 13.81
C LYS A 621 17.82 13.02 14.94
N ARG A 622 16.60 13.36 15.37
CA ARG A 622 15.86 12.61 16.40
C ARG A 622 15.61 11.15 16.00
N PHE A 623 15.28 10.91 14.74
CA PHE A 623 15.05 9.57 14.20
C PHE A 623 16.34 8.72 14.25
N VAL A 624 17.46 9.29 13.83
CA VAL A 624 18.77 8.63 13.86
C VAL A 624 19.24 8.39 15.29
N ASP A 625 19.10 9.37 16.18
CA ASP A 625 19.46 9.22 17.59
C ASP A 625 18.67 8.08 18.25
N ASN A 626 17.36 7.97 17.98
CA ASN A 626 16.55 6.86 18.46
C ASN A 626 17.02 5.50 17.91
N LEU A 627 17.38 5.41 16.63
CA LEU A 627 17.94 4.18 16.07
C LEU A 627 19.34 3.88 16.62
N ARG A 628 20.12 4.91 16.95
CA ARG A 628 21.46 4.78 17.54
C ARG A 628 21.38 4.19 18.95
N GLU A 629 20.42 4.63 19.76
CA GLU A 629 20.13 4.05 21.09
C GLU A 629 19.76 2.57 21.00
N GLN A 630 19.12 2.14 19.91
CA GLN A 630 18.78 0.75 19.64
C GLN A 630 19.94 -0.08 19.04
N GLY A 631 21.10 0.53 18.78
CA GLY A 631 22.24 -0.15 18.13
C GLY A 631 22.04 -0.41 16.63
N LYS A 632 21.13 0.31 15.97
CA LYS A 632 20.74 0.12 14.55
C LYS A 632 21.43 1.08 13.58
N VAL A 633 22.28 1.96 14.08
CA VAL A 633 23.06 2.91 13.28
C VAL A 633 24.47 2.38 13.06
N PHE A 634 24.91 2.40 11.81
CA PHE A 634 26.28 2.12 11.41
C PHE A 634 26.89 3.36 10.76
N THR A 635 27.93 3.91 11.40
CA THR A 635 28.58 5.15 10.98
C THR A 635 29.89 4.87 10.25
N LEU A 636 30.00 5.36 9.02
CA LEU A 636 31.14 5.19 8.12
C LEU A 636 31.82 6.53 7.89
N HIS A 637 32.93 6.75 8.59
CA HIS A 637 33.71 7.97 8.51
C HIS A 637 34.84 7.86 7.47
N TRP A 638 35.19 8.98 6.80
CA TRP A 638 36.20 8.98 5.74
C TRP A 638 37.57 8.43 6.14
N LYS A 639 37.95 8.54 7.43
CA LYS A 639 39.20 7.99 7.98
C LYS A 639 39.31 6.47 7.87
N GLN A 640 38.20 5.76 7.68
CA GLN A 640 38.19 4.31 7.45
C GLN A 640 38.55 3.96 5.99
N HIS A 641 38.59 4.94 5.09
CA HIS A 641 38.86 4.71 3.67
C HIS A 641 40.37 4.69 3.39
N PRO A 642 40.94 3.60 2.86
CA PRO A 642 42.40 3.46 2.69
C PRO A 642 43.04 4.55 1.81
N PHE A 643 42.29 5.05 0.83
CA PHE A 643 42.73 6.10 -0.09
C PHE A 643 42.30 7.53 0.31
N LYS A 644 41.97 7.77 1.59
CA LYS A 644 41.70 9.11 2.12
C LYS A 644 42.60 9.36 3.32
N ASP A 645 43.57 10.24 3.13
CA ASP A 645 44.54 10.66 4.14
C ASP A 645 44.35 12.13 4.51
N GLU A 646 45.16 12.59 5.46
CA GLU A 646 45.17 13.99 5.91
C GLU A 646 45.51 14.98 4.77
N GLU A 647 46.28 14.56 3.76
CA GLU A 647 46.55 15.40 2.59
C GLU A 647 45.32 15.57 1.70
N TRP A 648 44.59 14.48 1.44
CA TRP A 648 43.30 14.56 0.75
C TRP A 648 42.31 15.42 1.53
N TYR A 649 42.25 15.26 2.86
CA TYR A 649 41.39 16.07 3.72
C TYR A 649 41.70 17.57 3.58
N LYS A 650 42.97 17.96 3.66
CA LYS A 650 43.41 19.36 3.48
C LYS A 650 43.03 19.91 2.09
N LYS A 651 43.17 19.09 1.04
CA LYS A 651 42.76 19.47 -0.33
C LYS A 651 41.25 19.69 -0.42
N GLU A 652 40.44 18.80 0.15
CA GLU A 652 38.97 18.99 0.19
C GLU A 652 38.55 20.19 1.03
N PHE A 653 39.25 20.46 2.13
CA PHE A 653 39.02 21.64 2.97
C PHE A 653 39.23 22.93 2.19
N GLU A 654 40.36 23.05 1.47
CA GLU A 654 40.61 24.24 0.65
C GLU A 654 39.64 24.35 -0.54
N LEU A 655 39.27 23.24 -1.18
CA LEU A 655 38.31 23.23 -2.29
C LEU A 655 36.90 23.65 -1.85
N ARG A 656 36.50 23.33 -0.61
CA ARG A 656 35.16 23.60 -0.06
C ARG A 656 35.15 24.70 0.99
N LYS A 657 36.21 25.49 1.06
CA LYS A 657 36.35 26.63 1.98
C LYS A 657 35.20 27.63 1.85
N GLU A 658 34.60 27.71 0.66
CA GLU A 658 33.46 28.57 0.35
C GLU A 658 32.08 27.93 0.64
N ASP A 659 31.99 26.62 0.90
CA ASP A 659 30.79 25.93 1.43
C ASP A 659 31.14 25.07 2.68
N PRO A 660 31.44 25.72 3.83
CA PRO A 660 31.85 25.00 5.04
C PRO A 660 30.75 24.08 5.59
N LEU A 661 29.50 24.28 5.17
CA LEU A 661 28.32 23.54 5.62
C LEU A 661 28.25 22.16 4.94
N SER A 662 28.42 22.12 3.62
CA SER A 662 28.60 20.85 2.90
C SER A 662 29.84 20.12 3.40
N PHE A 663 30.93 20.85 3.70
CA PHE A 663 32.14 20.27 4.27
C PHE A 663 31.88 19.55 5.60
N LEU A 664 31.25 20.22 6.59
CA LEU A 664 30.96 19.64 7.91
C LEU A 664 29.99 18.43 7.83
N ALA A 665 28.95 18.53 7.02
CA ALA A 665 27.97 17.46 6.88
C ALA A 665 28.51 16.23 6.12
N GLU A 666 29.25 16.45 5.02
CA GLU A 666 29.70 15.37 4.14
C GLU A 666 31.01 14.70 4.58
N LEU A 667 31.87 15.42 5.32
CA LEU A 667 33.17 14.91 5.74
C LEU A 667 33.21 14.65 7.25
N GLU A 668 32.93 15.67 8.07
CA GLU A 668 32.98 15.56 9.54
C GLU A 668 31.77 14.84 10.16
N LEU A 669 30.75 14.51 9.36
CA LEU A 669 29.50 13.91 9.85
C LEU A 669 28.84 14.72 10.98
N SER A 670 29.06 16.03 10.99
CA SER A 670 28.55 16.91 12.03
C SER A 670 27.14 17.38 11.69
N TYR A 671 26.28 17.39 12.71
CA TYR A 671 24.98 18.06 12.67
C TYR A 671 25.09 19.54 13.07
N ASP A 672 26.27 19.98 13.52
CA ASP A 672 26.50 21.32 14.04
C ASP A 672 27.01 22.25 12.94
N VAL A 673 26.37 23.40 12.81
CA VAL A 673 26.60 24.39 11.76
C VAL A 673 26.89 25.75 12.39
N ASP A 674 27.93 26.45 11.92
CA ASP A 674 28.15 27.87 12.27
C ASP A 674 27.02 28.74 11.67
N PRO A 675 26.16 29.35 12.51
CA PRO A 675 25.04 30.18 12.06
C PRO A 675 25.46 31.34 11.14
N LYS A 676 26.70 31.85 11.25
CA LYS A 676 27.19 33.02 10.50
C LYS A 676 27.29 32.79 9.00
N LEU A 677 27.35 31.54 8.56
CA LEU A 677 27.47 31.17 7.14
C LEU A 677 26.11 31.12 6.41
N ARG A 678 25.00 31.33 7.14
CA ARG A 678 23.64 31.24 6.60
C ARG A 678 23.10 32.60 6.15
N TYR A 679 22.05 32.56 5.31
CA TYR A 679 21.39 33.78 4.85
C TYR A 679 20.66 34.51 5.99
N TYR A 680 20.14 33.77 6.98
CA TYR A 680 19.53 34.26 8.22
C TYR A 680 20.20 33.64 9.47
N PRO A 681 21.38 34.12 9.89
CA PRO A 681 22.04 33.64 11.11
C PRO A 681 21.15 33.76 12.36
N GLU A 682 20.30 34.78 12.41
CA GLU A 682 19.40 35.07 13.53
C GLU A 682 18.34 33.96 13.72
N ALA A 683 18.09 33.11 12.71
CA ALA A 683 17.20 31.97 12.82
C ALA A 683 17.68 30.93 13.85
N TYR A 684 18.99 30.88 14.16
CA TYR A 684 19.54 29.99 15.17
C TYR A 684 19.35 30.50 16.60
N GLU A 685 19.08 31.80 16.77
CA GLU A 685 18.81 32.44 18.06
C GLU A 685 17.32 32.47 18.41
N CYS A 686 16.44 32.02 17.50
CA CYS A 686 15.00 32.02 17.69
C CYS A 686 14.57 31.02 18.79
N GLN A 687 13.61 31.43 19.61
CA GLN A 687 13.08 30.58 20.68
C GLN A 687 12.08 29.55 20.12
N ILE A 688 12.22 28.30 20.56
CA ILE A 688 11.34 27.19 20.23
C ILE A 688 10.63 26.76 21.51
N GLU A 689 9.31 26.94 21.57
CA GLU A 689 8.51 26.58 22.75
C GLU A 689 7.16 26.00 22.34
N PRO A 690 6.50 25.20 23.19
CA PRO A 690 5.13 24.77 22.97
C PRO A 690 4.19 25.98 22.86
N ILE A 691 3.54 26.15 21.70
CA ILE A 691 2.63 27.28 21.44
C ILE A 691 1.24 26.73 21.11
N GLU A 692 0.25 27.17 21.88
CA GLU A 692 -1.17 26.96 21.57
C GLU A 692 -1.80 28.26 21.04
N PHE A 693 -2.82 28.08 20.19
CA PHE A 693 -3.61 29.19 19.64
C PHE A 693 -4.38 29.90 20.76
N ASP A 694 -4.23 31.22 20.84
CA ASP A 694 -4.99 32.05 21.79
C ASP A 694 -6.11 32.81 21.05
N PRO A 695 -7.39 32.51 21.28
CA PRO A 695 -8.51 33.20 20.63
C PRO A 695 -8.56 34.73 20.83
N LYS A 696 -7.87 35.26 21.85
CA LYS A 696 -7.84 36.71 22.14
C LYS A 696 -6.84 37.48 21.27
N LEU A 697 -5.86 36.79 20.70
CA LEU A 697 -4.81 37.41 19.88
C LEU A 697 -5.20 37.44 18.39
N PRO A 698 -4.85 38.51 17.66
CA PRO A 698 -5.13 38.59 16.24
C PRO A 698 -4.36 37.50 15.46
N LEU A 699 -5.08 36.76 14.61
CA LEU A 699 -4.52 35.81 13.66
C LEU A 699 -4.11 36.51 12.35
N PHE A 700 -2.90 36.24 11.89
CA PHE A 700 -2.37 36.68 10.60
C PHE A 700 -1.90 35.48 9.80
N ALA A 701 -1.87 35.62 8.47
CA ALA A 701 -1.23 34.64 7.60
C ALA A 701 -0.37 35.31 6.54
N SER A 702 0.51 34.55 5.91
CA SER A 702 1.20 34.96 4.70
C SER A 702 1.20 33.84 3.68
N ALA A 703 1.39 34.22 2.42
CA ALA A 703 1.31 33.32 1.30
C ALA A 703 2.39 33.60 0.26
N ASP A 704 2.95 32.53 -0.27
CA ASP A 704 3.65 32.53 -1.55
C ASP A 704 2.89 31.61 -2.51
N PHE A 705 1.99 32.20 -3.33
CA PHE A 705 1.17 31.48 -4.29
C PHE A 705 1.93 31.26 -5.59
N ALA A 706 2.16 30.00 -5.93
CA ALA A 706 2.88 29.61 -7.13
C ALA A 706 1.99 28.84 -8.13
N GLY A 707 2.52 28.60 -9.34
CA GLY A 707 1.81 27.92 -10.42
C GLY A 707 1.70 26.39 -10.23
N PHE A 708 1.22 25.69 -11.26
CA PHE A 708 0.96 24.24 -11.21
C PHE A 708 2.21 23.37 -10.97
N GLN A 709 3.40 23.86 -11.32
CA GLN A 709 4.66 23.12 -11.20
C GLN A 709 5.45 23.48 -9.93
N ASP A 710 5.02 24.52 -9.20
CA ASP A 710 5.72 25.08 -8.05
C ASP A 710 4.90 24.83 -6.77
N TYR A 711 5.54 24.95 -5.60
CA TYR A 711 4.85 24.81 -4.33
C TYR A 711 4.19 26.15 -3.94
N THR A 712 2.96 26.08 -3.43
CA THR A 712 2.37 27.22 -2.72
C THR A 712 2.62 27.04 -1.22
N ALA A 713 3.11 28.08 -0.57
CA ALA A 713 3.41 28.09 0.85
C ALA A 713 2.47 29.04 1.61
N LEU A 714 1.97 28.59 2.76
CA LEU A 714 1.17 29.39 3.69
C LEU A 714 1.72 29.28 5.11
N CYS A 715 1.78 30.40 5.84
CA CYS A 715 2.26 30.45 7.22
C CYS A 715 1.27 31.23 8.10
N TRP A 716 1.01 30.76 9.33
CA TRP A 716 0.08 31.39 10.29
C TRP A 716 0.79 31.92 11.53
N TYR A 717 0.39 33.10 11.99
CA TYR A 717 1.03 33.82 13.09
C TYR A 717 0.00 34.47 14.02
N GLN A 718 0.34 34.61 15.30
CA GLN A 718 -0.31 35.54 16.23
C GLN A 718 0.69 36.58 16.73
N TYR A 719 0.22 37.79 17.04
CA TYR A 719 1.05 38.82 17.65
C TYR A 719 0.49 39.21 19.02
N ASP A 720 1.33 39.07 20.05
CA ASP A 720 1.05 39.54 21.40
C ASP A 720 1.67 40.95 21.58
N PRO A 721 0.85 42.02 21.62
CA PRO A 721 1.35 43.38 21.77
C PRO A 721 1.90 43.68 23.17
N LEU A 722 1.48 42.93 24.21
CA LEU A 722 1.94 43.15 25.58
C LEU A 722 3.37 42.64 25.78
N LYS A 723 3.66 41.48 25.17
CA LYS A 723 5.01 40.87 25.20
C LYS A 723 5.89 41.33 24.04
N ASN A 724 5.31 42.03 23.06
CA ASN A 724 5.93 42.35 21.79
C ASN A 724 6.51 41.08 21.13
N GLU A 725 5.68 40.04 21.01
CA GLU A 725 6.07 38.69 20.59
C GLU A 725 5.24 38.23 19.39
N ILE A 726 5.90 37.67 18.38
CA ILE A 726 5.28 37.01 17.23
C ILE A 726 5.32 35.50 17.49
N ARG A 727 4.17 34.84 17.42
CA ARG A 727 4.02 33.40 17.64
C ARG A 727 3.70 32.74 16.30
N ASN A 728 4.65 32.01 15.71
CA ASN A 728 4.37 31.20 14.53
C ASN A 728 3.66 29.92 14.96
N LEU A 729 2.41 29.74 14.51
CA LEU A 729 1.58 28.62 14.93
C LEU A 729 1.84 27.36 14.10
N THR A 730 1.93 27.55 12.78
CA THR A 730 2.14 26.47 11.79
C THR A 730 2.49 27.04 10.41
N ALA A 731 2.90 26.15 9.50
CA ALA A 731 3.10 26.45 8.09
C ALA A 731 2.85 25.20 7.22
N ILE A 732 2.52 25.39 5.94
CA ILE A 732 2.35 24.32 4.96
C ILE A 732 2.92 24.74 3.61
N ALA A 733 3.54 23.82 2.90
CA ALA A 733 3.91 23.98 1.50
C ALA A 733 3.47 22.74 0.71
N ALA A 734 2.63 22.94 -0.30
CA ALA A 734 2.07 21.86 -1.11
C ALA A 734 1.83 22.29 -2.56
N HIS A 735 1.63 21.33 -3.47
CA HIS A 735 1.14 21.62 -4.80
C HIS A 735 -0.38 21.78 -4.77
N GLY A 736 -0.89 22.87 -5.33
CA GLY A 736 -2.33 23.03 -5.55
C GLY A 736 -2.85 21.96 -6.52
N ARG A 737 -4.08 21.48 -6.31
CA ARG A 737 -4.73 20.52 -7.22
C ARG A 737 -5.76 21.22 -8.09
N LEU A 738 -5.73 20.94 -9.39
CA LEU A 738 -6.75 21.45 -10.31
C LEU A 738 -8.06 20.67 -10.10
N MET A 739 -9.09 21.34 -9.58
CA MET A 739 -10.42 20.76 -9.42
C MET A 739 -11.26 21.03 -10.69
N PRO A 740 -12.16 20.11 -11.10
CA PRO A 740 -13.04 20.33 -12.25
C PRO A 740 -13.81 21.64 -12.14
N ASN A 741 -13.76 22.44 -13.20
CA ASN A 741 -14.42 23.77 -13.29
C ASN A 741 -13.97 24.78 -12.22
N LYS A 742 -12.77 24.62 -11.64
CA LYS A 742 -12.19 25.57 -10.67
C LYS A 742 -10.77 25.99 -11.06
N LEU A 743 -10.34 27.11 -10.50
CA LEU A 743 -8.98 27.63 -10.60
C LEU A 743 -8.07 26.98 -9.56
N LEU A 744 -6.76 26.99 -9.81
CA LEU A 744 -5.75 26.42 -8.89
C LEU A 744 -5.83 27.02 -7.47
N ILE A 745 -6.12 28.31 -7.38
CA ILE A 745 -6.27 29.02 -6.09
C ILE A 745 -7.48 28.55 -5.29
N ASP A 746 -8.53 28.03 -5.93
CA ASP A 746 -9.77 27.62 -5.25
C ASP A 746 -9.52 26.49 -4.25
N TRP A 747 -8.46 25.69 -4.47
CA TRP A 747 -8.02 24.65 -3.55
C TRP A 747 -7.46 25.23 -2.23
N TRP A 748 -6.86 26.43 -2.27
CA TRP A 748 -6.24 27.08 -1.12
C TRP A 748 -7.20 27.96 -0.32
N LEU A 749 -8.29 28.42 -0.93
CA LEU A 749 -9.27 29.31 -0.28
C LEU A 749 -9.80 28.78 1.07
N PRO A 750 -10.14 27.48 1.24
CA PRO A 750 -10.68 26.96 2.49
C PRO A 750 -9.71 26.99 3.67
N PHE A 751 -8.39 27.09 3.43
CA PHE A 751 -7.37 27.25 4.47
C PHE A 751 -7.32 28.67 5.03
N LEU A 752 -7.74 29.67 4.23
CA LEU A 752 -7.68 31.09 4.58
C LEU A 752 -9.03 31.67 4.99
N ASN A 753 -10.13 30.99 4.68
CA ASN A 753 -11.46 31.39 5.12
C ASN A 753 -12.31 30.16 5.51
N PRO A 754 -12.62 29.98 6.81
CA PRO A 754 -13.42 28.85 7.29
C PRO A 754 -14.87 28.88 6.79
N GLU A 755 -15.38 29.99 6.25
CA GLU A 755 -16.74 30.05 5.69
C GLU A 755 -16.84 29.37 4.33
N ILE A 756 -15.70 29.14 3.66
CA ILE A 756 -15.68 28.54 2.32
C ILE A 756 -15.83 27.01 2.45
N PRO A 757 -16.85 26.41 1.83
CA PRO A 757 -17.03 24.97 1.85
C PRO A 757 -15.98 24.28 1.00
N TYR A 758 -15.60 23.06 1.39
CA TYR A 758 -14.64 22.24 0.67
C TYR A 758 -15.13 20.79 0.61
N ASP A 759 -14.74 20.09 -0.45
CA ASP A 759 -15.05 18.68 -0.61
C ASP A 759 -13.87 17.84 -0.11
N LYS A 760 -14.14 17.02 0.93
CA LYS A 760 -13.14 16.18 1.61
C LYS A 760 -12.47 15.15 0.67
N MET A 761 -13.01 14.89 -0.53
CA MET A 761 -12.40 14.01 -1.53
C MET A 761 -11.14 14.60 -2.18
N TRP A 762 -10.99 15.93 -2.20
CA TRP A 762 -9.88 16.62 -2.87
C TRP A 762 -8.65 16.84 -1.99
N TYR A 763 -8.74 16.48 -0.72
CA TYR A 763 -7.71 16.65 0.29
C TYR A 763 -7.36 15.27 0.87
N ASN A 764 -6.07 14.98 1.00
CA ASN A 764 -5.61 13.79 1.70
C ASN A 764 -5.84 13.92 3.22
N GLU A 765 -5.61 12.84 3.98
CA GLU A 765 -5.86 12.83 5.42
C GLU A 765 -5.12 13.94 6.16
N TYR A 766 -3.82 14.12 5.89
CA TYR A 766 -3.00 15.18 6.48
C TYR A 766 -3.52 16.59 6.15
N GLU A 767 -3.83 16.85 4.88
CA GLU A 767 -4.37 18.14 4.43
C GLU A 767 -5.72 18.43 5.09
N ARG A 768 -6.55 17.40 5.32
CA ARG A 768 -7.84 17.54 6.02
C ARG A 768 -7.64 17.86 7.50
N GLU A 769 -6.75 17.16 8.18
CA GLU A 769 -6.41 17.44 9.59
C GLU A 769 -5.85 18.86 9.74
N PHE A 770 -4.92 19.25 8.84
CA PHE A 770 -4.36 20.59 8.82
C PHE A 770 -5.43 21.65 8.56
N LEU A 771 -6.30 21.41 7.59
CA LEU A 771 -7.39 22.31 7.22
C LEU A 771 -8.42 22.44 8.36
N GLU A 772 -8.80 21.34 9.02
CA GLU A 772 -9.66 21.36 10.21
C GLU A 772 -8.99 22.13 11.37
N LYS A 773 -7.69 21.94 11.58
CA LYS A 773 -6.87 22.67 12.56
C LYS A 773 -6.90 24.19 12.31
N VAL A 774 -6.49 24.65 11.12
CA VAL A 774 -6.42 26.11 10.86
C VAL A 774 -7.80 26.76 10.80
N ARG A 775 -8.84 26.03 10.38
CA ARG A 775 -10.22 26.54 10.37
C ARG A 775 -10.78 26.72 11.78
N SER A 776 -10.34 25.91 12.75
CA SER A 776 -10.74 26.06 14.15
C SER A 776 -10.29 27.39 14.77
N TRP A 777 -9.25 28.02 14.20
CA TRP A 777 -8.71 29.30 14.65
C TRP A 777 -9.46 30.52 14.10
N GLY A 778 -10.38 30.30 13.16
CA GLY A 778 -11.08 31.38 12.48
C GLY A 778 -10.30 31.99 11.32
N LYS A 779 -10.83 33.10 10.80
CA LYS A 779 -10.32 33.78 9.61
C LYS A 779 -9.17 34.73 9.97
N PRO A 780 -8.00 34.66 9.29
CA PRO A 780 -6.93 35.63 9.49
C PRO A 780 -7.39 37.06 9.19
N LYS A 781 -6.96 38.03 10.01
CA LYS A 781 -7.28 39.45 9.81
C LYS A 781 -6.72 39.97 8.48
N ILE A 782 -5.50 39.57 8.17
CA ILE A 782 -4.77 39.92 6.94
C ILE A 782 -3.94 38.70 6.50
N VAL A 783 -3.90 38.50 5.19
CA VAL A 783 -2.98 37.58 4.51
C VAL A 783 -1.97 38.42 3.70
N PHE A 784 -0.69 38.27 4.00
CA PHE A 784 0.39 38.99 3.31
C PHE A 784 0.87 38.21 2.09
N GLY A 785 1.09 38.88 0.96
CA GLY A 785 1.59 38.27 -0.27
C GLY A 785 2.53 39.17 -1.06
N GLU A 786 3.01 38.66 -2.19
CA GLU A 786 4.01 39.34 -3.02
C GLU A 786 3.40 40.12 -4.20
N PRO A 787 4.15 41.10 -4.76
CA PRO A 787 3.70 41.87 -5.93
C PRO A 787 3.28 41.04 -7.15
N ALA A 788 3.88 39.86 -7.36
CA ALA A 788 3.54 38.99 -8.48
C ALA A 788 2.08 38.50 -8.42
N HIS A 789 1.47 38.44 -7.23
CA HIS A 789 0.07 38.02 -7.05
C HIS A 789 -0.96 39.02 -7.62
N ARG A 790 -0.53 40.21 -8.06
CA ARG A 790 -1.35 41.16 -8.82
C ARG A 790 -1.40 40.89 -10.32
N GLN A 791 -0.43 40.13 -10.84
CA GLN A 791 -0.37 39.86 -12.26
C GLN A 791 -1.60 39.03 -12.67
N VAL A 792 -2.24 39.44 -13.76
CA VAL A 792 -3.41 38.73 -14.31
C VAL A 792 -2.89 37.50 -15.05
N SER A 793 -3.38 36.32 -14.67
CA SER A 793 -3.07 35.09 -15.41
C SER A 793 -3.65 35.17 -16.82
N GLN A 794 -2.81 34.97 -17.84
CA GLN A 794 -3.24 34.94 -19.25
C GLN A 794 -4.27 33.85 -19.55
N VAL A 795 -4.30 32.79 -18.74
CA VAL A 795 -5.20 31.63 -18.91
C VAL A 795 -6.51 31.81 -18.15
N ALA A 796 -6.49 32.43 -16.96
CA ALA A 796 -7.65 32.52 -16.07
C ALA A 796 -8.40 33.88 -16.16
N GLY A 797 -7.77 34.94 -16.69
CA GLY A 797 -8.39 36.26 -16.80
C GLY A 797 -8.55 37.04 -15.49
N TYR A 798 -7.99 36.55 -14.37
CA TYR A 798 -8.00 37.21 -13.05
C TYR A 798 -6.63 37.08 -12.35
N SER A 799 -6.38 37.93 -11.35
CA SER A 799 -5.21 37.85 -10.45
C SER A 799 -5.55 37.13 -9.13
N PHE A 800 -4.55 36.57 -8.45
CA PHE A 800 -4.73 35.93 -7.14
C PHE A 800 -5.35 36.89 -6.11
N GLU A 801 -4.89 38.15 -6.09
CA GLU A 801 -5.47 39.20 -5.24
C GLU A 801 -6.98 39.35 -5.45
N THR A 802 -7.42 39.39 -6.71
CA THR A 802 -8.85 39.58 -7.05
C THR A 802 -9.70 38.43 -6.53
N ILE A 803 -9.22 37.19 -6.68
CA ILE A 803 -9.94 35.98 -6.28
C ILE A 803 -10.02 35.86 -4.75
N LEU A 804 -8.92 36.15 -4.05
CA LEU A 804 -8.88 36.14 -2.58
C LEU A 804 -9.85 37.18 -2.00
N ARG A 805 -9.84 38.41 -2.52
CA ARG A 805 -10.77 39.47 -2.08
C ARG A 805 -12.23 39.13 -2.35
N LYS A 806 -12.54 38.55 -3.52
CA LYS A 806 -13.91 38.10 -3.87
C LYS A 806 -14.44 37.06 -2.89
N ASN A 807 -13.56 36.23 -2.33
CA ASN A 807 -13.89 35.21 -1.33
C ASN A 807 -13.74 35.71 0.12
N GLY A 808 -13.73 37.03 0.30
CA GLY A 808 -13.72 37.71 1.58
C GLY A 808 -12.35 37.73 2.28
N ILE A 809 -11.26 37.30 1.65
CA ILE A 809 -9.94 37.27 2.28
C ILE A 809 -9.26 38.64 2.13
N ASN A 810 -8.87 39.24 3.25
CA ASN A 810 -8.14 40.51 3.28
C ASN A 810 -6.69 40.26 2.87
N PHE A 811 -6.33 40.64 1.65
CA PHE A 811 -4.98 40.44 1.10
C PHE A 811 -4.18 41.75 1.11
N LEU A 812 -2.94 41.74 1.62
CA LEU A 812 -2.03 42.89 1.61
C LEU A 812 -0.77 42.56 0.82
N ILE A 813 -0.46 43.39 -0.17
CA ILE A 813 0.74 43.28 -1.00
C ILE A 813 1.57 44.55 -0.82
N VAL A 814 2.85 44.38 -0.50
CA VAL A 814 3.81 45.49 -0.36
C VAL A 814 4.64 45.61 -1.64
N ASN A 815 4.47 46.70 -2.39
CA ASN A 815 5.09 46.89 -3.72
C ASN A 815 6.63 46.80 -3.72
N ILE A 816 7.28 47.25 -2.65
CA ILE A 816 8.75 47.18 -2.49
C ILE A 816 9.26 45.77 -2.19
N GLY A 817 8.35 44.79 -2.03
CA GLY A 817 8.67 43.39 -1.73
C GLY A 817 9.37 42.62 -2.85
N THR A 818 9.59 43.24 -4.02
CA THR A 818 10.44 42.66 -5.09
C THR A 818 11.93 42.66 -4.71
N SER A 819 12.35 43.49 -3.74
CA SER A 819 13.75 43.55 -3.31
C SER A 819 14.06 42.57 -2.17
N HIS A 820 14.92 41.58 -2.44
CA HIS A 820 15.39 40.61 -1.44
C HIS A 820 16.10 41.27 -0.24
N GLU A 821 16.76 42.41 -0.42
CA GLU A 821 17.42 43.12 0.67
C GLU A 821 16.41 43.72 1.67
N ILE A 822 15.30 44.25 1.16
CA ILE A 822 14.23 44.81 1.99
C ILE A 822 13.54 43.69 2.76
N ARG A 823 13.27 42.56 2.09
CA ARG A 823 12.74 41.34 2.74
C ARG A 823 13.67 40.85 3.84
N LYS A 824 14.96 40.75 3.56
CA LYS A 824 15.98 40.31 4.51
C LYS A 824 15.99 41.20 5.75
N ARG A 825 16.03 42.53 5.60
CA ARG A 825 16.03 43.48 6.72
C ARG A 825 14.77 43.34 7.59
N ALA A 826 13.61 43.11 6.98
CA ALA A 826 12.37 42.87 7.72
C ALA A 826 12.45 41.57 8.53
N VAL A 827 12.92 40.47 7.93
CA VAL A 827 13.10 39.19 8.62
C VAL A 827 14.09 39.32 9.79
N GLN A 828 15.25 39.94 9.59
CA GLN A 828 16.27 40.15 10.65
C GLN A 828 15.72 40.93 11.85
N LYS A 829 14.82 41.89 11.59
CA LYS A 829 14.17 42.69 12.64
C LYS A 829 13.17 41.86 13.45
N TYR A 830 12.39 41.01 12.78
CA TYR A 830 11.25 40.33 13.40
C TYR A 830 11.56 38.92 13.91
N LEU A 831 12.59 38.24 13.37
CA LEU A 831 13.01 36.93 13.89
C LEU A 831 13.38 36.97 15.37
N LYS A 832 14.02 38.06 15.82
CA LYS A 832 14.41 38.25 17.24
C LYS A 832 13.25 38.22 18.23
N ILE A 833 12.04 38.52 17.75
CA ILE A 833 10.81 38.47 18.54
C ILE A 833 9.85 37.38 18.08
N THR A 834 10.28 36.51 17.15
CA THR A 834 9.48 35.40 16.64
C THR A 834 9.79 34.13 17.39
N LYS A 835 8.75 33.50 17.93
CA LYS A 835 8.81 32.17 18.52
C LYS A 835 8.16 31.14 17.62
N PHE A 836 8.78 29.96 17.54
CA PHE A 836 8.30 28.84 16.72
C PHE A 836 7.73 27.74 17.60
N ASN A 837 6.63 27.13 17.14
CA ASN A 837 5.88 26.15 17.88
C ASN A 837 6.60 24.79 17.91
N ALA A 838 7.07 24.38 19.10
CA ALA A 838 7.76 23.11 19.30
C ALA A 838 6.89 21.88 18.97
N ASN A 839 5.57 22.02 19.06
CA ASN A 839 4.60 20.92 18.89
C ASN A 839 3.99 20.89 17.48
N ASP A 840 4.47 21.70 16.53
CA ASP A 840 3.95 21.76 15.17
C ASP A 840 5.04 21.55 14.13
N SER A 841 4.90 20.48 13.33
CA SER A 841 5.88 20.12 12.30
C SER A 841 5.99 21.19 11.21
N GLY A 842 4.90 21.89 10.88
CA GLY A 842 4.89 22.99 9.92
C GLY A 842 5.72 24.18 10.38
N SER A 843 5.57 24.57 11.65
CA SER A 843 6.35 25.64 12.29
C SER A 843 7.84 25.32 12.33
N LEU A 844 8.19 24.08 12.72
CA LEU A 844 9.57 23.62 12.72
C LEU A 844 10.16 23.54 11.31
N ARG A 845 9.38 23.09 10.32
CA ARG A 845 9.81 23.06 8.91
C ARG A 845 10.07 24.47 8.36
N LEU A 846 9.28 25.46 8.76
CA LEU A 846 9.55 26.86 8.43
C LEU A 846 10.87 27.35 9.06
N LEU A 847 11.11 27.02 10.33
CA LEU A 847 12.35 27.38 11.00
C LEU A 847 13.56 26.72 10.33
N ASP A 848 13.45 25.45 9.96
CA ASP A 848 14.49 24.72 9.24
C ASP A 848 14.73 25.32 7.84
N ALA A 849 13.68 25.77 7.15
CA ALA A 849 13.82 26.51 5.89
C ALA A 849 14.58 27.84 6.04
N LEU A 850 14.39 28.54 7.16
CA LEU A 850 15.12 29.78 7.48
C LEU A 850 16.59 29.49 7.83
N LYS A 851 16.85 28.46 8.66
CA LYS A 851 18.20 28.03 9.05
C LYS A 851 19.01 27.51 7.87
N SER A 852 18.39 26.73 6.99
CA SER A 852 19.05 26.12 5.83
C SER A 852 19.28 27.07 4.65
N ALA A 853 18.69 28.28 4.67
CA ALA A 853 18.80 29.25 3.58
C ALA A 853 20.27 29.64 3.30
N LYS A 854 20.75 29.32 2.09
CA LYS A 854 22.12 29.63 1.62
C LYS A 854 22.17 30.96 0.87
N ILE A 855 23.34 31.60 0.85
CA ILE A 855 23.64 32.77 -0.01
C ILE A 855 23.94 32.27 -1.44
N SER A 856 23.43 32.94 -2.48
CA SER A 856 23.66 32.50 -3.87
C SER A 856 25.11 32.75 -4.35
N GLU A 857 25.68 31.81 -5.11
CA GLU A 857 27.05 31.88 -5.65
C GLU A 857 27.29 33.07 -6.58
N ARG A 858 26.26 33.53 -7.32
CA ARG A 858 26.36 34.72 -8.19
C ARG A 858 26.61 36.00 -7.40
N SER A 859 26.21 36.06 -6.14
CA SER A 859 26.45 37.23 -5.26
C SER A 859 27.89 37.29 -4.75
N LEU A 860 28.65 36.19 -4.80
CA LEU A 860 30.06 36.12 -4.35
C LEU A 860 31.06 36.51 -5.46
N LYS A 861 30.71 36.28 -6.73
CA LYS A 861 31.53 36.64 -7.90
C LYS A 861 31.26 38.10 -8.31
N GLY A 862 31.86 39.03 -7.57
CA GLY A 862 31.67 40.48 -7.70
C GLY A 862 31.77 41.05 -9.13
N THR A 863 30.62 41.11 -9.82
CA THR A 863 30.43 41.91 -11.03
C THR A 863 29.09 42.66 -10.97
N THR A 864 29.22 43.99 -10.83
CA THR A 864 28.21 45.06 -10.90
C THR A 864 26.97 44.94 -9.98
N GLU A 865 26.96 45.75 -8.90
CA GLU A 865 25.90 45.90 -7.88
C GLU A 865 25.53 44.60 -7.15
N GLY A 866 26.40 44.20 -6.22
CA GLY A 866 26.27 42.97 -5.42
C GLY A 866 25.04 42.93 -4.51
N LYS A 867 23.90 42.50 -5.05
CA LYS A 867 22.71 42.16 -4.28
C LYS A 867 22.89 40.76 -3.68
N ILE A 868 22.75 40.65 -2.35
CA ILE A 868 22.76 39.36 -1.65
C ILE A 868 21.39 38.71 -1.85
N VAL A 869 21.34 37.59 -2.58
CA VAL A 869 20.08 36.86 -2.88
C VAL A 869 20.17 35.45 -2.29
N PRO A 870 19.08 34.91 -1.71
CA PRO A 870 19.09 33.55 -1.19
C PRO A 870 19.03 32.52 -2.32
N LEU A 871 19.68 31.36 -2.13
CA LEU A 871 19.58 30.23 -3.04
C LEU A 871 18.15 29.66 -3.04
N HIS A 872 17.61 29.39 -4.22
CA HIS A 872 16.24 28.89 -4.38
C HIS A 872 16.24 27.36 -4.51
N ILE A 873 15.96 26.66 -3.40
CA ILE A 873 15.72 25.21 -3.36
C ILE A 873 14.30 25.03 -2.79
N SER A 874 13.36 24.65 -3.65
CA SER A 874 11.95 24.41 -3.29
C SER A 874 11.79 22.99 -2.74
N PRO A 875 10.92 22.72 -1.74
CA PRO A 875 9.87 23.58 -1.15
C PRO A 875 10.30 24.53 0.00
N GLU A 876 11.52 24.40 0.53
CA GLU A 876 11.99 25.20 1.67
C GLU A 876 12.09 26.71 1.30
N ALA A 877 12.48 27.00 0.06
CA ALA A 877 12.54 28.37 -0.45
C ALA A 877 11.19 29.10 -0.42
N ASP A 878 10.08 28.37 -0.66
CA ASP A 878 8.74 28.95 -0.76
C ASP A 878 8.19 29.27 0.65
N LEU A 879 8.44 28.39 1.64
CA LEU A 879 8.14 28.66 3.05
C LEU A 879 8.88 29.88 3.57
N ARG A 880 10.19 29.98 3.24
CA ARG A 880 11.01 31.13 3.57
C ARG A 880 10.45 32.41 2.95
N SER A 881 10.09 32.37 1.67
CA SER A 881 9.51 33.49 0.94
C SER A 881 8.17 33.94 1.54
N ALA A 882 7.29 33.01 1.90
CA ALA A 882 6.06 33.32 2.63
C ALA A 882 6.33 34.01 3.98
N HIS A 883 7.36 33.59 4.72
CA HIS A 883 7.75 34.27 5.97
C HIS A 883 8.34 35.66 5.72
N GLU A 884 9.14 35.84 4.66
CA GLU A 884 9.62 37.15 4.23
C GLU A 884 8.47 38.12 3.96
N MET A 885 7.39 37.65 3.30
CA MET A 885 6.17 38.43 3.07
C MET A 885 5.48 38.80 4.37
N PHE A 886 5.41 37.88 5.33
CA PHE A 886 4.85 38.17 6.65
C PHE A 886 5.63 39.30 7.33
N CYS A 887 6.94 39.19 7.48
CA CYS A 887 7.74 40.19 8.19
C CYS A 887 7.66 41.58 7.53
N LEU A 888 7.69 41.63 6.20
CA LEU A 888 7.57 42.89 5.45
C LEU A 888 6.17 43.50 5.60
N GLY A 889 5.13 42.69 5.40
CA GLY A 889 3.75 43.12 5.52
C GLY A 889 3.38 43.55 6.94
N PHE A 890 3.89 42.83 7.94
CA PHE A 890 3.74 43.13 9.35
C PHE A 890 4.40 44.47 9.72
N ASP A 891 5.61 44.75 9.21
CA ASP A 891 6.27 46.06 9.40
C ASP A 891 5.40 47.21 8.88
N VAL A 892 4.86 47.04 7.67
CA VAL A 892 4.03 48.05 7.01
C VAL A 892 2.71 48.24 7.75
N PHE A 893 2.07 47.15 8.16
CA PHE A 893 0.76 47.17 8.81
C PHE A 893 0.82 47.81 10.21
N PHE A 894 1.85 47.52 11.01
CA PHE A 894 1.95 48.02 12.38
C PHE A 894 2.72 49.35 12.53
N LYS A 895 3.69 49.68 11.66
CA LYS A 895 4.59 50.83 11.87
C LYS A 895 4.43 52.00 10.90
N GLY A 896 3.62 51.89 9.85
CA GLY A 896 3.30 53.03 8.97
C GLY A 896 4.52 53.88 8.57
N ASN A 897 5.45 53.33 7.77
CA ASN A 897 6.69 53.95 7.24
C ASN A 897 7.89 54.08 8.22
N THR A 898 8.61 52.97 8.48
CA THR A 898 9.99 53.04 9.05
C THR A 898 11.12 52.64 8.08
N LEU A 899 10.82 52.32 6.81
CA LEU A 899 11.81 51.91 5.81
C LEU A 899 11.82 52.86 4.59
N GLY A 900 12.16 54.14 4.82
CA GLY A 900 12.74 55.10 3.87
C GLY A 900 12.40 55.09 2.37
N GLY A 901 11.15 54.84 1.93
CA GLY A 901 10.73 54.85 0.51
C GLY A 901 9.30 55.38 0.29
N PRO A 902 8.91 55.76 -0.95
CA PRO A 902 7.75 56.63 -1.21
C PRO A 902 6.39 55.99 -0.89
N LYS A 903 5.45 56.87 -0.52
CA LYS A 903 4.11 56.64 0.04
C LYS A 903 3.40 55.38 -0.50
N ILE A 904 3.04 54.49 0.44
CA ILE A 904 2.08 53.41 0.25
C ILE A 904 0.74 53.99 -0.22
N SER A 905 0.13 53.38 -1.25
CA SER A 905 -1.21 53.71 -1.71
C SER A 905 -2.22 53.53 -0.57
N THR A 906 -2.78 54.66 -0.11
CA THR A 906 -4.08 54.97 0.52
C THR A 906 -4.94 53.94 1.30
N TYR A 907 -4.63 52.65 1.34
CA TYR A 907 -5.50 51.61 1.92
C TYR A 907 -5.16 51.17 3.35
N ALA A 908 -4.00 51.57 3.90
CA ALA A 908 -3.64 51.25 5.29
C ALA A 908 -4.26 52.20 6.34
N LYS A 909 -4.86 53.32 5.93
CA LYS A 909 -5.44 54.32 6.86
C LYS A 909 -6.91 54.07 7.24
N ARG A 910 -7.53 53.00 6.73
CA ARG A 910 -8.98 52.77 6.88
C ARG A 910 -9.36 51.55 7.74
N TYR A 911 -8.40 50.91 8.38
CA TYR A 911 -8.60 49.75 9.25
C TYR A 911 -8.04 49.97 10.64
#